data_AF-A0A7Z8CZ16-F1
#
_entry.id   AF-A0A7Z8CZ16-F1
#
_cell.length_a   1.000
_cell.length_b   1.000
_cell.length_c   1.000
_cell.angle_alpha   90.00
_cell.angle_beta   90.00
_cell.angle_gamma   90.00
#
_symmetry.space_group_name_H-M   'P 1'
#
loop_
_entity.id
_entity.type
_entity.pdbx_description
1 polymer ?
#
loop_
_entity_poly.entity_id
_entity_poly.type
_entity_poly.pdbx_seq_one_letter_code
_entity_poly.pdbx_strand_id
1 'polypeptide(L)'
;MADGKDESGYVLLYALGAIVLISILIGGIFLVARTIFFQVDKVDQFKRVKEVEEYALQDGTTQIQKEIELYLAGLETIDFGNDVSIISRDIDTLFASFERYESGIGSNKQFSYKTTINKISKEKITPYVLTTLNGSYGWEKDTSMMNSTKATNAELTFEIKTEVSEQQKGGDSKTSIAKASYVYEIQWNDIDIADELNELDVWRNVVYSYYLPNSAGYLSADEWMRKMNILYRFNNTQSVFNFTDYDNTTSYVEGYSNGHIIDITDGKVLNFTSTGKAIRSTLTFEGSLLFENGIALEGSTSSSKLVVNNLFSLRRNNASSKNSIQTLDIVANNGTYIDFAGQEGYLAIDEQDASFSTSGLLINHTPTVGSIENGGVVFGSGQLAVQTQPDTHNFSFANYSSSASSKSPKDSYWNEFVKGSAVIASSNFYAGPLNISTDIQSTEDDFRQINIDGNFLLTNAMLDSEKGEEGFSYFQDSAINIPNSPSTLSLDGRNTRFQVAGKSFIDAPKTERRKSLTETTENVTKFYGDKKDWNSITLKNGAVMDLGYVGIEPFTLSISEDSIFSAKVLPELAFFDTSFLANSVSEGTLKGKVILQTFNQKDADDLKAELESQKIPVSVVTENEKAENAEVTIVKPSNSAGSGTSQIISRTFNYLNEINY
;
A
#
# COMPACT_ATOMS: atom_id res chain seq x y z
N MET A 1 -59.00 -17.21 5.53
CA MET A 1 -58.35 -16.31 6.50
C MET A 1 -56.86 -16.43 6.29
N ALA A 2 -56.16 -15.28 6.28
CA ALA A 2 -54.69 -15.07 6.28
C ALA A 2 -53.93 -15.55 5.03
N ASP A 3 -53.03 -14.79 4.40
CA ASP A 3 -52.56 -13.43 4.64
C ASP A 3 -51.99 -12.85 3.33
N GLY A 4 -52.64 -11.82 2.77
CA GLY A 4 -52.07 -10.91 1.78
C GLY A 4 -51.30 -9.76 2.45
N LYS A 5 -50.63 -10.05 3.57
CA LYS A 5 -50.00 -9.06 4.45
C LYS A 5 -48.51 -8.82 4.19
N ASP A 6 -47.82 -9.68 3.45
CA ASP A 6 -46.37 -9.55 3.28
C ASP A 6 -45.93 -8.78 2.02
N GLU A 7 -46.64 -8.87 0.90
CA GLU A 7 -46.28 -8.09 -0.31
C GLU A 7 -46.52 -6.58 -0.13
N SER A 8 -47.56 -6.23 0.62
CA SER A 8 -47.83 -4.83 0.98
C SER A 8 -46.81 -4.29 1.98
N GLY A 9 -46.24 -5.13 2.85
CA GLY A 9 -45.19 -4.75 3.80
C GLY A 9 -43.85 -4.43 3.12
N TYR A 10 -43.42 -5.25 2.15
CA TYR A 10 -42.16 -5.03 1.43
C TYR A 10 -42.22 -3.85 0.45
N VAL A 11 -43.34 -3.66 -0.26
CA VAL A 11 -43.54 -2.48 -1.11
C VAL A 11 -43.63 -1.21 -0.26
N LEU A 12 -44.22 -1.27 0.93
CA LEU A 12 -44.22 -0.15 1.88
C LEU A 12 -42.82 0.13 2.42
N LEU A 13 -41.98 -0.88 2.63
CA LEU A 13 -40.58 -0.75 3.07
C LEU A 13 -39.68 -0.16 1.97
N TYR A 14 -39.84 -0.57 0.71
CA TYR A 14 -39.14 0.05 -0.43
C TYR A 14 -39.64 1.46 -0.70
N ALA A 15 -40.95 1.71 -0.59
CA ALA A 15 -41.50 3.06 -0.69
C ALA A 15 -41.03 3.93 0.49
N LEU A 16 -40.98 3.41 1.72
CA LEU A 16 -40.39 4.13 2.87
C LEU A 16 -38.91 4.35 2.66
N GLY A 17 -38.15 3.37 2.18
CA GLY A 17 -36.72 3.47 1.91
C GLY A 17 -36.42 4.50 0.82
N ALA A 18 -37.20 4.51 -0.27
CA ALA A 18 -37.13 5.51 -1.31
C ALA A 18 -37.59 6.88 -0.82
N ILE A 19 -38.64 6.96 0.02
CA ILE A 19 -39.06 8.22 0.67
C ILE A 19 -37.98 8.72 1.62
N VAL A 20 -37.31 7.86 2.37
CA VAL A 20 -36.20 8.21 3.28
C VAL A 20 -34.99 8.65 2.48
N LEU A 21 -34.60 7.95 1.41
CA LEU A 21 -33.51 8.34 0.52
C LEU A 21 -33.81 9.64 -0.21
N ILE A 22 -35.01 9.81 -0.75
CA ILE A 22 -35.48 11.07 -1.34
C ILE A 22 -35.56 12.15 -0.26
N SER A 23 -35.91 11.84 0.99
CA SER A 23 -35.91 12.80 2.10
C SER A 23 -34.51 13.14 2.61
N ILE A 24 -33.53 12.25 2.43
CA ILE A 24 -32.10 12.50 2.72
C ILE A 24 -31.48 13.29 1.57
N LEU A 25 -31.84 13.02 0.31
CA LEU A 25 -31.43 13.80 -0.86
C LEU A 25 -32.07 15.18 -0.87
N ILE A 26 -33.39 15.26 -0.66
CA ILE A 26 -34.11 16.51 -0.42
C ILE A 26 -33.60 17.14 0.86
N GLY A 27 -33.21 16.39 1.89
CA GLY A 27 -32.65 16.88 3.14
C GLY A 27 -31.22 17.40 3.00
N GLY A 28 -30.42 16.85 2.09
CA GLY A 28 -29.07 17.26 1.73
C GLY A 28 -29.08 18.46 0.78
N ILE A 29 -29.96 18.43 -0.23
CA ILE A 29 -30.29 19.59 -1.07
C ILE A 29 -30.94 20.67 -0.21
N PHE A 30 -31.82 20.33 0.74
CA PHE A 30 -32.31 21.26 1.74
C PHE A 30 -31.21 21.65 2.68
N LEU A 31 -30.20 20.87 3.05
CA LEU A 31 -29.13 21.33 3.96
C LEU A 31 -28.20 22.29 3.24
N VAL A 32 -27.84 22.04 1.98
CA VAL A 32 -27.07 22.95 1.14
C VAL A 32 -27.89 24.19 0.80
N ALA A 33 -29.14 24.03 0.37
CA ALA A 33 -30.06 25.13 0.14
C ALA A 33 -30.45 25.84 1.44
N ARG A 34 -30.54 25.18 2.60
CA ARG A 34 -30.80 25.76 3.94
C ARG A 34 -29.56 26.43 4.47
N THR A 35 -28.35 25.99 4.15
CA THR A 35 -27.12 26.72 4.51
C THR A 35 -27.06 28.01 3.70
N ILE A 36 -27.36 27.97 2.40
CA ILE A 36 -27.44 29.14 1.53
C ILE A 36 -28.64 30.04 1.90
N PHE A 37 -29.82 29.47 2.17
CA PHE A 37 -31.07 30.18 2.46
C PHE A 37 -31.16 30.65 3.91
N PHE A 38 -30.62 29.93 4.91
CA PHE A 38 -30.47 30.47 6.28
C PHE A 38 -29.32 31.47 6.40
N GLN A 39 -28.26 31.40 5.59
CA GLN A 39 -27.30 32.51 5.54
C GLN A 39 -27.98 33.76 4.99
N VAL A 40 -28.72 33.66 3.89
CA VAL A 40 -29.49 34.79 3.33
C VAL A 40 -30.57 35.30 4.30
N ASP A 41 -31.37 34.42 4.93
CA ASP A 41 -32.39 34.82 5.93
C ASP A 41 -31.78 35.31 7.27
N LYS A 42 -30.59 34.86 7.68
CA LYS A 42 -29.91 35.37 8.89
C LYS A 42 -29.27 36.72 8.66
N VAL A 43 -28.67 36.93 7.48
CA VAL A 43 -28.08 38.20 7.06
C VAL A 43 -29.15 39.30 7.05
N ASP A 44 -30.35 38.99 6.58
CA ASP A 44 -31.53 39.87 6.64
C ASP A 44 -32.16 39.98 8.05
N GLN A 45 -31.70 39.24 9.05
CA GLN A 45 -32.19 39.34 10.44
C GLN A 45 -31.22 40.06 11.37
N PHE A 46 -30.03 40.42 10.91
CA PHE A 46 -29.04 41.13 11.73
C PHE A 46 -29.61 42.45 12.26
N LYS A 47 -29.36 42.67 13.56
CA LYS A 47 -29.78 43.86 14.30
C LYS A 47 -28.60 44.61 14.89
N ARG A 48 -27.41 44.00 14.91
CA ARG A 48 -26.21 44.57 15.53
C ARG A 48 -25.04 44.56 14.55
N VAL A 49 -24.25 45.63 14.58
CA VAL A 49 -23.00 45.75 13.79
C VAL A 49 -22.08 44.55 14.02
N LYS A 50 -21.95 44.07 15.26
CA LYS A 50 -21.11 42.91 15.59
C LYS A 50 -21.50 41.61 14.86
N GLU A 51 -22.78 41.39 14.62
CA GLU A 51 -23.26 40.21 13.87
C GLU A 51 -22.81 40.28 12.40
N VAL A 52 -22.80 41.49 11.84
CA VAL A 52 -22.32 41.77 10.48
C VAL A 52 -20.79 41.67 10.41
N GLU A 53 -20.07 42.12 11.44
CA GLU A 53 -18.62 41.97 11.54
C GLU A 53 -18.19 40.49 11.54
N GLU A 54 -18.82 39.67 12.37
CA GLU A 54 -18.59 38.22 12.43
C GLU A 54 -18.88 37.53 11.09
N TYR A 55 -20.03 37.84 10.49
CA TYR A 55 -20.42 37.28 9.19
C TYR A 55 -19.44 37.68 8.07
N ALA A 56 -19.10 38.96 7.98
CA ALA A 56 -18.23 39.47 6.93
C ALA A 56 -16.78 38.94 7.05
N LEU A 57 -16.27 38.74 8.26
CA LEU A 57 -15.00 38.05 8.47
C LEU A 57 -15.08 36.59 8.01
N GLN A 58 -16.16 35.87 8.33
CA GLN A 58 -16.36 34.49 7.89
C GLN A 58 -16.53 34.36 6.37
N ASP A 59 -17.27 35.25 5.72
CA ASP A 59 -17.37 35.31 4.25
C ASP A 59 -15.99 35.56 3.63
N GLY A 60 -15.22 36.50 4.19
CA GLY A 60 -13.85 36.78 3.79
C GLY A 60 -12.94 35.55 3.86
N THR A 61 -12.89 34.85 4.99
CA THR A 61 -12.04 33.66 5.14
C THR A 61 -12.48 32.52 4.23
N THR A 62 -13.79 32.30 4.10
CA THR A 62 -14.35 31.25 3.23
C THR A 62 -13.99 31.50 1.77
N GLN A 63 -14.06 32.75 1.33
CA GLN A 63 -13.69 33.11 -0.04
C GLN A 63 -12.17 32.96 -0.27
N ILE A 64 -11.33 33.38 0.67
CA ILE A 64 -9.87 33.17 0.58
C ILE A 64 -9.54 31.68 0.47
N GLN A 65 -10.12 30.85 1.34
CA GLN A 65 -9.96 29.39 1.30
C GLN A 65 -10.31 28.84 -0.08
N LYS A 66 -11.50 29.19 -0.58
CA LYS A 66 -12.00 28.72 -1.87
C LYS A 66 -11.11 29.14 -3.04
N GLU A 67 -10.59 30.37 -3.04
CA GLU A 67 -9.68 30.83 -4.10
C GLU A 67 -8.35 30.09 -4.09
N ILE A 68 -7.78 29.81 -2.92
CA ILE A 68 -6.56 28.99 -2.81
C ILE A 68 -6.83 27.57 -3.29
N GLU A 69 -7.89 26.92 -2.83
CA GLU A 69 -8.25 25.56 -3.24
C GLU A 69 -8.49 25.45 -4.75
N LEU A 70 -9.17 26.43 -5.35
CA LEU A 70 -9.36 26.50 -6.81
C LEU A 70 -8.05 26.70 -7.56
N TYR A 71 -7.15 27.54 -7.05
CA TYR A 71 -5.82 27.72 -7.63
C TYR A 71 -5.02 26.41 -7.59
N LEU A 72 -4.93 25.77 -6.41
CA LEU A 72 -4.18 24.51 -6.24
C LEU A 72 -4.75 23.38 -7.10
N ALA A 73 -6.08 23.30 -7.20
CA ALA A 73 -6.79 22.33 -8.06
C ALA A 73 -6.77 22.69 -9.55
N GLY A 74 -6.23 23.86 -9.93
CA GLY A 74 -6.07 24.29 -11.31
C GLY A 74 -4.62 24.25 -11.80
N LEU A 75 -3.66 23.86 -10.95
CA LEU A 75 -2.25 23.79 -11.32
C LEU A 75 -2.00 22.64 -12.30
N GLU A 76 -1.38 22.97 -13.44
CA GLU A 76 -0.90 21.98 -14.42
C GLU A 76 0.39 21.29 -13.96
N THR A 77 1.19 21.92 -13.10
CA THR A 77 2.39 21.31 -12.48
C THR A 77 2.56 21.89 -11.07
N ILE A 78 3.05 21.07 -10.14
CA ILE A 78 3.46 21.54 -8.81
C ILE A 78 4.99 21.53 -8.75
N ASP A 79 5.54 22.73 -8.64
CA ASP A 79 6.95 23.01 -8.40
C ASP A 79 7.07 24.34 -7.64
N PHE A 80 6.72 24.32 -6.36
CA PHE A 80 6.86 25.46 -5.46
C PHE A 80 8.32 25.65 -4.98
N GLY A 81 9.19 24.67 -5.27
CA GLY A 81 10.57 24.64 -4.79
C GLY A 81 10.67 24.31 -3.30
N ASN A 82 11.84 24.54 -2.71
CA ASN A 82 12.13 24.20 -1.31
C ASN A 82 11.92 25.36 -0.33
N ASP A 83 11.26 26.43 -0.77
CA ASP A 83 11.00 27.64 0.00
C ASP A 83 9.63 28.23 -0.38
N VAL A 84 9.19 29.26 0.33
CA VAL A 84 7.89 29.91 0.10
C VAL A 84 7.89 30.88 -1.08
N SER A 85 9.00 31.09 -1.78
CA SER A 85 9.12 32.15 -2.80
C SER A 85 8.13 32.04 -3.97
N ILE A 86 7.98 30.85 -4.57
CA ILE A 86 7.08 30.63 -5.72
C ILE A 86 5.63 30.76 -5.28
N ILE A 87 5.23 30.01 -4.23
CA ILE A 87 3.88 30.09 -3.69
C ILE A 87 3.55 31.51 -3.19
N SER A 88 4.53 32.26 -2.65
CA SER A 88 4.32 33.65 -2.22
C SER A 88 3.96 34.55 -3.39
N ARG A 89 4.67 34.44 -4.52
CA ARG A 89 4.38 35.22 -5.73
C ARG A 89 3.00 34.89 -6.28
N ASP A 90 2.64 33.62 -6.28
CA ASP A 90 1.39 33.15 -6.85
C ASP A 90 0.21 33.59 -5.97
N ILE A 91 0.35 33.52 -4.64
CA ILE A 91 -0.63 34.03 -3.67
C ILE A 91 -0.76 35.57 -3.74
N ASP A 92 0.35 36.29 -3.88
CA ASP A 92 0.31 37.75 -4.07
C ASP A 92 -0.43 38.14 -5.36
N THR A 93 -0.26 37.34 -6.42
CA THR A 93 -0.96 37.54 -7.69
C THR A 93 -2.45 37.22 -7.55
N LEU A 94 -2.79 36.11 -6.90
CA LEU A 94 -4.15 35.64 -6.70
C LEU A 94 -5.00 36.67 -5.92
N PHE A 95 -4.41 37.28 -4.88
CA PHE A 95 -5.11 38.19 -3.98
C PHE A 95 -4.79 39.67 -4.19
N ALA A 96 -4.12 40.06 -5.27
CA ALA A 96 -3.68 41.44 -5.54
C ALA A 96 -4.82 42.48 -5.50
N SER A 97 -6.04 42.07 -5.84
CA SER A 97 -7.24 42.92 -5.85
C SER A 97 -8.40 42.34 -5.05
N PHE A 98 -8.11 41.59 -3.98
CA PHE A 98 -9.15 40.97 -3.18
C PHE A 98 -10.03 42.02 -2.48
N GLU A 99 -11.30 42.06 -2.86
CA GLU A 99 -12.32 42.89 -2.25
C GLU A 99 -13.66 42.17 -2.27
N ARG A 100 -14.32 42.12 -1.11
CA ARG A 100 -15.70 41.66 -0.98
C ARG A 100 -16.55 42.81 -0.51
N TYR A 101 -17.69 43.01 -1.15
CA TYR A 101 -18.64 44.05 -0.80
C TYR A 101 -20.05 43.50 -0.88
N GLU A 102 -20.82 43.74 0.17
CA GLU A 102 -22.24 43.43 0.19
C GLU A 102 -23.00 44.56 0.92
N SER A 103 -24.22 44.83 0.45
CA SER A 103 -25.02 45.97 0.90
C SER A 103 -26.49 45.61 1.02
N GLY A 104 -27.22 46.37 1.84
CA GLY A 104 -28.64 46.13 2.06
C GLY A 104 -28.90 44.95 3.01
N ILE A 105 -27.98 44.73 3.95
CA ILE A 105 -27.97 43.65 4.94
C ILE A 105 -28.72 44.09 6.21
N GLY A 106 -29.31 43.12 6.93
CA GLY A 106 -29.96 43.32 8.21
C GLY A 106 -31.47 43.55 8.10
N SER A 107 -32.14 43.51 9.24
CA SER A 107 -33.62 43.55 9.34
C SER A 107 -34.30 44.77 8.72
N ASN A 108 -33.57 45.87 8.53
CA ASN A 108 -34.04 47.07 7.84
C ASN A 108 -33.15 47.44 6.64
N LYS A 109 -32.35 46.48 6.14
CA LYS A 109 -31.34 46.69 5.08
C LYS A 109 -30.37 47.83 5.38
N GLN A 110 -30.08 48.03 6.67
CA GLN A 110 -29.34 49.17 7.18
C GLN A 110 -27.82 48.98 7.16
N PHE A 111 -27.32 47.78 6.91
CA PHE A 111 -25.89 47.49 6.94
C PHE A 111 -25.30 47.28 5.54
N SER A 112 -24.02 47.60 5.42
CA SER A 112 -23.15 47.18 4.32
C SER A 112 -21.77 46.88 4.86
N TYR A 113 -21.05 45.93 4.27
CA TYR A 113 -19.67 45.66 4.64
C TYR A 113 -18.74 45.67 3.42
N LYS A 114 -17.48 46.00 3.68
CA LYS A 114 -16.38 45.85 2.73
C LYS A 114 -15.25 45.09 3.42
N THR A 115 -14.85 43.95 2.85
CA THR A 115 -13.76 43.13 3.35
C THR A 115 -12.58 43.16 2.39
N THR A 116 -11.39 43.43 2.92
CA THR A 116 -10.14 43.56 2.17
C THR A 116 -9.01 42.83 2.92
N ILE A 117 -8.00 42.38 2.19
CA ILE A 117 -6.76 41.87 2.79
C ILE A 117 -5.79 43.05 2.96
N ASN A 118 -5.40 43.34 4.20
CA ASN A 118 -4.41 44.39 4.47
C ASN A 118 -2.99 43.92 4.16
N LYS A 119 -2.70 42.66 4.50
CA LYS A 119 -1.37 42.08 4.43
C LYS A 119 -1.46 40.56 4.33
N ILE A 120 -0.53 39.97 3.57
CA ILE A 120 -0.31 38.54 3.52
C ILE A 120 1.13 38.27 3.96
N SER A 121 1.28 37.67 5.14
CA SER A 121 2.56 37.14 5.63
C SER A 121 2.74 35.71 5.10
N LYS A 122 3.95 35.36 4.66
CA LYS A 122 4.28 34.01 4.21
C LYS A 122 5.54 33.56 4.93
N GLU A 123 5.49 32.39 5.54
CA GLU A 123 6.62 31.85 6.30
C GLU A 123 6.81 30.37 6.02
N LYS A 124 8.07 29.93 5.90
CA LYS A 124 8.40 28.52 5.90
C LYS A 124 8.36 28.02 7.35
N ILE A 125 7.50 27.07 7.63
CA ILE A 125 7.34 26.48 8.97
C ILE A 125 7.76 25.01 8.97
N THR A 126 7.93 24.45 10.16
CA THR A 126 8.25 23.03 10.32
C THR A 126 7.15 22.17 9.69
N PRO A 127 7.50 21.21 8.80
CA PRO A 127 6.56 20.23 8.29
C PRO A 127 5.98 19.37 9.41
N TYR A 128 4.90 18.68 9.12
CA TYR A 128 4.32 17.72 10.05
C TYR A 128 4.37 16.32 9.44
N VAL A 129 4.46 15.35 10.33
CA VAL A 129 4.47 13.92 10.06
C VAL A 129 3.31 13.27 10.77
N LEU A 130 2.76 12.21 10.16
CA LEU A 130 1.70 11.42 10.76
C LEU A 130 2.34 10.50 11.81
N THR A 131 1.93 10.62 13.08
CA THR A 131 2.44 9.75 14.14
C THR A 131 1.52 8.54 14.31
N THR A 132 2.08 7.34 14.19
CA THR A 132 1.41 6.06 14.50
C THR A 132 1.92 5.45 15.82
N LEU A 133 3.00 6.00 16.36
CA LEU A 133 3.60 5.58 17.62
C LEU A 133 2.79 6.15 18.80
N ASN A 134 2.29 5.26 19.66
CA ASN A 134 1.65 5.54 20.97
C ASN A 134 0.13 5.79 21.00
N GLY A 135 -0.63 5.33 20.02
CA GLY A 135 -2.10 5.34 20.10
C GLY A 135 -2.74 6.74 20.04
N SER A 136 -1.95 7.77 19.75
CA SER A 136 -2.42 9.11 19.42
C SER A 136 -2.43 9.23 17.90
N TYR A 137 -3.60 9.14 17.28
CA TYR A 137 -3.75 9.41 15.85
C TYR A 137 -3.71 10.92 15.64
N GLY A 138 -2.64 11.44 15.03
CA GLY A 138 -2.51 12.89 14.82
C GLY A 138 -1.33 13.29 13.93
N TRP A 139 -1.37 14.54 13.48
CA TRP A 139 -0.26 15.19 12.80
C TRP A 139 0.56 15.96 13.82
N GLU A 140 1.83 15.64 13.95
CA GLU A 140 2.76 16.35 14.82
C GLU A 140 3.86 16.99 13.98
N LYS A 141 4.38 18.14 14.45
CA LYS A 141 5.51 18.79 13.78
C LYS A 141 6.71 17.85 13.80
N ASP A 142 7.35 17.66 12.64
CA ASP A 142 8.50 16.80 12.50
C ASP A 142 9.67 17.37 13.31
N THR A 143 9.97 16.74 14.44
CA THR A 143 11.11 17.10 15.28
C THR A 143 12.41 16.43 14.82
N SER A 144 12.38 15.59 13.79
CA SER A 144 13.57 14.91 13.29
C SER A 144 14.52 15.90 12.60
N MET A 145 15.80 15.84 12.95
CA MET A 145 16.82 16.70 12.31
C MET A 145 17.05 16.37 10.84
N MET A 146 16.60 15.19 10.37
CA MET A 146 16.86 14.71 9.02
C MET A 146 15.75 15.04 8.01
N ASN A 147 14.57 15.53 8.46
CA ASN A 147 13.38 15.72 7.62
C ASN A 147 13.21 14.55 6.64
N SER A 148 13.01 13.35 7.20
CA SER A 148 13.00 12.09 6.44
C SER A 148 12.02 12.09 5.26
N THR A 149 10.97 12.90 5.33
CA THR A 149 9.94 13.02 4.29
C THR A 149 10.27 14.02 3.18
N LYS A 150 11.39 14.77 3.30
CA LYS A 150 11.75 15.90 2.43
C LYS A 150 10.59 16.89 2.22
N ALA A 151 9.73 17.04 3.23
CA ALA A 151 8.59 17.92 3.14
C ALA A 151 9.00 19.39 3.33
N THR A 152 8.32 20.30 2.63
CA THR A 152 8.35 21.74 2.84
C THR A 152 6.93 22.20 3.20
N ASN A 153 6.79 23.02 4.25
CA ASN A 153 5.50 23.56 4.68
C ASN A 153 5.53 25.09 4.70
N ALA A 154 4.51 25.71 4.10
CA ALA A 154 4.34 27.15 4.03
C ALA A 154 3.10 27.56 4.83
N GLU A 155 3.27 28.51 5.74
CA GLU A 155 2.17 29.20 6.42
C GLU A 155 1.85 30.49 5.68
N LEU A 156 0.59 30.64 5.24
CA LEU A 156 0.07 31.85 4.61
C LEU A 156 -0.90 32.53 5.57
N THR A 157 -0.50 33.65 6.15
CA THR A 157 -1.30 34.39 7.13
C THR A 157 -1.88 35.66 6.49
N PHE A 158 -3.21 35.68 6.36
CA PHE A 158 -4.02 36.75 5.78
C PHE A 158 -4.58 37.65 6.89
N GLU A 159 -4.10 38.89 6.94
CA GLU A 159 -4.65 39.93 7.82
C GLU A 159 -5.87 40.58 7.15
N ILE A 160 -7.05 40.10 7.49
CA ILE A 160 -8.33 40.53 6.92
C ILE A 160 -8.84 41.73 7.71
N LYS A 161 -9.37 42.73 7.00
CA LYS A 161 -10.07 43.88 7.57
C LYS A 161 -11.44 43.99 6.95
N THR A 162 -12.44 44.12 7.80
CA THR A 162 -13.82 44.39 7.40
C THR A 162 -14.23 45.75 7.92
N GLU A 163 -14.72 46.62 7.03
CA GLU A 163 -15.39 47.87 7.38
C GLU A 163 -16.90 47.67 7.27
N VAL A 164 -17.62 47.80 8.38
CA VAL A 164 -19.09 47.72 8.41
C VAL A 164 -19.67 49.11 8.57
N SER A 165 -20.59 49.49 7.68
CA SER A 165 -21.35 50.75 7.78
C SER A 165 -22.81 50.46 8.12
N GLU A 166 -23.34 51.16 9.13
CA GLU A 166 -24.74 51.16 9.53
C GLU A 166 -25.39 52.51 9.19
N GLN A 167 -26.50 52.49 8.45
CA GLN A 167 -27.36 53.65 8.24
C GLN A 167 -28.32 53.82 9.42
N GLN A 168 -28.20 54.94 10.15
CA GLN A 168 -29.09 55.25 11.26
C GLN A 168 -30.38 55.93 10.79
N LYS A 169 -31.43 55.83 11.62
CA LYS A 169 -32.69 56.54 11.42
C LYS A 169 -32.45 58.05 11.56
N GLY A 170 -32.17 58.71 10.44
CA GLY A 170 -31.79 60.13 10.39
C GLY A 170 -30.89 60.49 9.20
N GLY A 171 -30.28 59.49 8.54
CA GLY A 171 -29.40 59.69 7.37
C GLY A 171 -27.90 59.69 7.70
N ASP A 172 -27.55 59.75 8.98
CA ASP A 172 -26.16 59.61 9.45
C ASP A 172 -25.69 58.14 9.34
N SER A 173 -24.45 57.93 8.89
CA SER A 173 -23.81 56.61 8.84
C SER A 173 -22.77 56.45 9.95
N LYS A 174 -22.74 55.27 10.57
CA LYS A 174 -21.70 54.89 11.52
C LYS A 174 -20.87 53.75 10.94
N THR A 175 -19.56 53.90 10.95
CA THR A 175 -18.63 52.85 10.49
C THR A 175 -17.97 52.17 11.69
N SER A 176 -17.78 50.86 11.59
CA SER A 176 -17.02 50.02 12.52
C SER A 176 -16.01 49.19 11.74
N ILE A 177 -14.94 48.75 12.40
CA ILE A 177 -13.85 48.01 11.76
C ILE A 177 -13.55 46.78 12.60
N ALA A 178 -13.70 45.60 11.99
CA ALA A 178 -13.25 44.34 12.56
C ALA A 178 -12.04 43.80 11.78
N LYS A 179 -11.17 43.06 12.47
CA LYS A 179 -9.98 42.45 11.88
C LYS A 179 -9.86 40.98 12.29
N ALA A 180 -9.36 40.15 11.39
CA ALA A 180 -9.02 38.77 11.69
C ALA A 180 -7.68 38.38 11.06
N SER A 181 -7.00 37.43 11.69
CA SER A 181 -5.82 36.77 11.15
C SER A 181 -6.20 35.34 10.76
N TYR A 182 -6.32 35.08 9.46
CA TYR A 182 -6.66 33.77 8.91
C TYR A 182 -5.40 33.09 8.37
N VAL A 183 -5.17 31.85 8.78
CA VAL A 183 -3.99 31.09 8.40
C VAL A 183 -4.39 29.95 7.49
N TYR A 184 -3.63 29.77 6.41
CA TYR A 184 -3.71 28.62 5.51
C TYR A 184 -2.31 28.02 5.34
N GLU A 185 -2.11 26.78 5.77
CA GLU A 185 -0.86 26.05 5.59
C GLU A 185 -0.95 25.14 4.35
N ILE A 186 0.14 25.09 3.58
CA ILE A 186 0.32 24.18 2.44
C ILE A 186 1.63 23.43 2.65
N GLN A 187 1.57 22.11 2.75
CA GLN A 187 2.76 21.27 2.79
C GLN A 187 2.86 20.44 1.51
N TRP A 188 4.06 20.40 0.95
CA TRP A 188 4.38 19.58 -0.21
C TRP A 188 5.67 18.80 -0.01
N ASN A 189 5.82 17.71 -0.76
CA ASN A 189 6.97 16.82 -0.73
C ASN A 189 7.56 16.76 -2.13
N ASP A 190 8.89 16.79 -2.22
CA ASP A 190 9.58 16.48 -3.47
C ASP A 190 9.23 15.04 -3.88
N ILE A 191 8.79 14.86 -5.12
CA ILE A 191 8.69 13.57 -5.78
C ILE A 191 9.66 13.58 -6.94
N ASP A 192 10.61 12.65 -6.91
CA ASP A 192 11.38 12.34 -8.09
C ASP A 192 10.60 11.30 -8.92
N ILE A 193 9.74 11.80 -9.82
CA ILE A 193 8.96 10.95 -10.73
C ILE A 193 9.88 10.01 -11.50
N ALA A 194 11.06 10.49 -11.89
CA ALA A 194 12.02 9.68 -12.63
C ALA A 194 12.57 8.55 -11.75
N ASP A 195 12.79 8.79 -10.46
CA ASP A 195 13.20 7.78 -9.49
C ASP A 195 12.11 6.74 -9.23
N GLU A 196 10.85 7.18 -9.02
CA GLU A 196 9.69 6.29 -8.82
C GLU A 196 9.44 5.38 -10.04
N LEU A 197 9.60 5.92 -11.25
CA LEU A 197 9.53 5.18 -12.50
C LEU A 197 10.73 4.24 -12.67
N ASN A 198 11.94 4.72 -12.39
CA ASN A 198 13.19 3.96 -12.54
C ASN A 198 13.25 2.78 -11.58
N GLU A 199 12.83 2.93 -10.31
CA GLU A 199 12.80 1.82 -9.37
C GLU A 199 11.88 0.69 -9.87
N LEU A 200 10.65 1.01 -10.30
CA LEU A 200 9.76 -0.02 -10.84
C LEU A 200 10.31 -0.59 -12.16
N ASP A 201 10.88 0.26 -13.02
CA ASP A 201 11.47 -0.17 -14.29
C ASP A 201 12.63 -1.14 -14.09
N VAL A 202 13.39 -1.00 -13.00
CA VAL A 202 14.41 -1.96 -12.55
C VAL A 202 13.76 -3.21 -11.95
N TRP A 203 12.84 -3.04 -10.98
CA TRP A 203 12.23 -4.14 -10.24
C TRP A 203 11.50 -5.13 -11.13
N ARG A 204 10.76 -4.66 -12.14
CA ARG A 204 9.95 -5.49 -13.05
C ARG A 204 10.72 -6.48 -13.93
N ASN A 205 12.06 -6.48 -13.86
CA ASN A 205 12.90 -7.44 -14.60
C ASN A 205 13.11 -8.69 -13.76
N VAL A 206 12.51 -9.80 -14.19
CA VAL A 206 12.46 -11.06 -13.41
C VAL A 206 13.36 -12.17 -13.95
N VAL A 207 13.58 -12.28 -15.27
CA VAL A 207 14.47 -13.31 -15.88
C VAL A 207 15.52 -12.69 -16.80
N TYR A 208 15.13 -11.66 -17.52
CA TYR A 208 16.00 -10.98 -18.47
C TYR A 208 16.66 -9.82 -17.75
N SER A 209 17.95 -9.96 -17.46
CA SER A 209 18.71 -8.94 -16.76
C SER A 209 18.55 -7.59 -17.44
N TYR A 210 18.30 -6.56 -16.64
CA TYR A 210 18.32 -5.18 -17.09
C TYR A 210 19.76 -4.69 -17.12
N TYR A 211 20.17 -4.00 -18.19
CA TYR A 211 21.43 -3.29 -18.16
C TYR A 211 21.24 -2.03 -17.31
N LEU A 212 21.48 -2.15 -16.00
CA LEU A 212 21.45 -1.02 -15.08
C LEU A 212 22.50 0.00 -15.52
N PRO A 213 22.14 1.28 -15.75
CA PRO A 213 23.13 2.34 -15.74
C PRO A 213 23.88 2.26 -14.41
N ASN A 214 25.21 2.41 -14.41
CA ASN A 214 26.08 2.29 -13.22
C ASN A 214 25.70 3.20 -12.03
N SER A 215 24.69 4.06 -12.17
CA SER A 215 24.15 4.98 -11.15
C SER A 215 22.83 4.53 -10.51
N ALA A 216 22.15 3.50 -11.03
CA ALA A 216 20.89 3.03 -10.45
C ALA A 216 21.17 2.22 -9.17
N GLY A 217 20.82 2.79 -8.01
CA GLY A 217 20.99 2.15 -6.70
C GLY A 217 19.93 1.08 -6.38
N TYR A 218 19.24 0.54 -7.39
CA TYR A 218 18.13 -0.40 -7.24
C TYR A 218 18.49 -1.81 -7.71
N LEU A 219 17.83 -2.80 -7.11
CA LEU A 219 18.00 -4.21 -7.43
C LEU A 219 16.80 -4.71 -8.26
N SER A 220 17.08 -5.42 -9.36
CA SER A 220 16.02 -6.08 -10.13
C SER A 220 15.46 -7.32 -9.42
N ALA A 221 14.23 -7.73 -9.72
CA ALA A 221 13.67 -8.93 -9.12
C ALA A 221 14.46 -10.20 -9.49
N ASP A 222 15.00 -10.30 -10.71
CA ASP A 222 15.91 -11.38 -11.14
C ASP A 222 17.08 -11.51 -10.17
N GLU A 223 17.82 -10.42 -9.97
CA GLU A 223 18.99 -10.40 -9.10
C GLU A 223 18.62 -10.62 -7.63
N TRP A 224 17.45 -10.12 -7.18
CA TRP A 224 16.94 -10.36 -5.83
C TRP A 224 16.66 -11.85 -5.58
N MET A 225 15.99 -12.52 -6.52
CA MET A 225 15.72 -13.97 -6.44
C MET A 225 17.02 -14.78 -6.49
N ARG A 226 17.95 -14.44 -7.40
CA ARG A 226 19.28 -15.08 -7.48
C ARG A 226 20.04 -14.92 -6.16
N LYS A 227 20.02 -13.74 -5.54
CA LYS A 227 20.66 -13.49 -4.23
C LYS A 227 20.08 -14.37 -3.11
N MET A 228 18.77 -14.61 -3.08
CA MET A 228 18.17 -15.58 -2.14
C MET A 228 18.76 -16.98 -2.32
N ASN A 229 18.89 -17.47 -3.56
CA ASN A 229 19.51 -18.76 -3.85
C ASN A 229 21.02 -18.79 -3.54
N ILE A 230 21.75 -17.69 -3.79
CA ILE A 230 23.17 -17.57 -3.44
C ILE A 230 23.33 -17.70 -1.92
N LEU A 231 22.49 -17.03 -1.12
CA LEU A 231 22.51 -17.16 0.34
C LEU A 231 22.23 -18.59 0.80
N TYR A 232 21.20 -19.23 0.22
CA TYR A 232 20.85 -20.62 0.51
C TYR A 232 22.02 -21.58 0.26
N ARG A 233 22.79 -21.36 -0.81
CA ARG A 233 23.91 -22.22 -1.22
C ARG A 233 25.27 -21.72 -0.74
N PHE A 234 25.33 -20.68 0.09
CA PHE A 234 26.59 -20.00 0.40
C PHE A 234 27.54 -20.85 1.25
N ASN A 235 26.99 -21.57 2.22
CA ASN A 235 27.75 -22.36 3.18
C ASN A 235 27.75 -23.85 2.80
N ASN A 236 28.95 -24.40 2.61
CA ASN A 236 29.15 -25.82 2.29
C ASN A 236 29.36 -26.70 3.53
N THR A 237 29.50 -26.08 4.71
CA THR A 237 29.68 -26.74 6.01
C THR A 237 28.38 -26.63 6.80
N GLN A 238 27.57 -27.69 6.75
CA GLN A 238 26.31 -27.79 7.48
C GLN A 238 26.44 -28.81 8.60
N SER A 239 25.82 -28.54 9.74
CA SER A 239 25.66 -29.54 10.82
C SER A 239 24.21 -29.90 11.01
N VAL A 240 23.96 -31.15 11.41
CA VAL A 240 22.60 -31.60 11.73
C VAL A 240 22.22 -31.09 13.13
N PHE A 241 21.01 -30.55 13.28
CA PHE A 241 20.52 -30.10 14.59
C PHE A 241 20.50 -31.23 15.61
N ASN A 242 21.10 -31.02 16.78
CA ASN A 242 21.08 -32.01 17.86
C ASN A 242 19.75 -32.01 18.63
N PHE A 243 18.71 -32.49 17.97
CA PHE A 243 17.35 -32.53 18.53
C PHE A 243 17.23 -33.39 19.80
N THR A 244 18.09 -34.40 19.95
CA THR A 244 18.06 -35.29 21.12
C THR A 244 18.43 -34.54 22.39
N ASP A 245 19.49 -33.72 22.34
CA ASP A 245 20.01 -33.00 23.50
C ASP A 245 19.41 -31.60 23.68
N TYR A 246 18.63 -31.12 22.70
CA TYR A 246 17.86 -29.89 22.81
C TYR A 246 16.92 -29.89 24.04
N ASP A 247 17.14 -28.95 24.95
CA ASP A 247 16.25 -28.60 26.06
C ASP A 247 15.31 -27.47 25.63
N ASN A 248 14.03 -27.80 25.48
CA ASN A 248 13.02 -26.86 25.01
C ASN A 248 12.51 -25.91 26.09
N THR A 249 12.89 -26.10 27.36
CA THR A 249 12.41 -25.30 28.49
C THR A 249 13.26 -24.06 28.79
N THR A 250 14.48 -24.01 28.26
CA THR A 250 15.41 -22.89 28.41
C THR A 250 15.78 -22.29 27.06
N SER A 251 16.27 -21.05 27.05
CA SER A 251 16.80 -20.47 25.81
C SER A 251 18.00 -21.27 25.31
N TYR A 252 18.03 -21.56 24.01
CA TYR A 252 19.04 -22.40 23.38
C TYR A 252 19.59 -21.71 22.13
N VAL A 253 20.91 -21.79 21.93
CA VAL A 253 21.61 -21.18 20.79
C VAL A 253 22.42 -22.25 20.08
N GLU A 254 22.29 -22.34 18.76
CA GLU A 254 22.97 -23.29 17.89
C GLU A 254 23.60 -22.58 16.68
N GLY A 255 24.57 -23.22 16.02
CA GLY A 255 25.16 -22.69 14.78
C GLY A 255 26.62 -22.24 14.93
N TYR A 256 27.33 -22.73 15.96
CA TYR A 256 28.77 -22.53 16.11
C TYR A 256 29.55 -23.85 15.99
N SER A 257 30.60 -23.86 15.18
CA SER A 257 31.56 -24.96 15.13
C SER A 257 32.98 -24.42 15.08
N ASN A 258 33.82 -24.79 16.05
CA ASN A 258 35.20 -24.32 16.19
C ASN A 258 35.35 -22.78 16.15
N GLY A 259 34.38 -22.05 16.72
CA GLY A 259 34.38 -20.58 16.73
C GLY A 259 33.92 -19.92 15.42
N HIS A 260 33.52 -20.70 14.42
CA HIS A 260 32.91 -20.21 13.19
C HIS A 260 31.40 -20.39 13.23
N ILE A 261 30.67 -19.46 12.58
CA ILE A 261 29.24 -19.60 12.36
C ILE A 261 29.02 -20.63 11.24
N ILE A 262 28.08 -21.54 11.42
CA ILE A 262 27.72 -22.59 10.45
C ILE A 262 26.22 -22.65 10.26
N ASP A 263 25.81 -23.29 9.17
CA ASP A 263 24.40 -23.58 8.92
C ASP A 263 23.96 -24.86 9.60
N ILE A 264 22.70 -24.87 10.02
CA ILE A 264 22.07 -26.02 10.64
C ILE A 264 20.99 -26.58 9.71
N THR A 265 21.05 -27.88 9.46
CA THR A 265 20.01 -28.61 8.72
C THR A 265 19.27 -29.58 9.65
N ASP A 266 18.04 -29.93 9.27
CA ASP A 266 17.19 -30.85 10.01
C ASP A 266 17.72 -32.30 9.99
N GLY A 267 18.31 -32.74 8.87
CA GLY A 267 18.83 -34.09 8.61
C GLY A 267 17.76 -35.19 8.55
N LYS A 268 16.68 -35.03 9.32
CA LYS A 268 15.42 -35.77 9.32
C LYS A 268 14.32 -34.81 9.79
N VAL A 269 13.05 -35.18 9.61
CA VAL A 269 11.93 -34.38 10.13
C VAL A 269 12.09 -34.17 11.65
N LEU A 270 12.21 -32.90 12.06
CA LEU A 270 12.27 -32.51 13.47
C LEU A 270 10.86 -32.22 13.98
N ASN A 271 10.42 -32.95 15.00
CA ASN A 271 9.07 -32.81 15.54
C ASN A 271 9.04 -31.78 16.69
N PHE A 272 9.01 -30.49 16.37
CA PHE A 272 8.79 -29.42 17.35
C PHE A 272 7.30 -29.17 17.62
N THR A 273 6.45 -30.20 17.55
CA THR A 273 5.02 -30.10 17.95
C THR A 273 4.83 -30.51 19.41
N SER A 274 3.63 -30.29 19.94
CA SER A 274 3.17 -30.75 21.26
C SER A 274 3.32 -32.26 21.47
N THR A 275 3.28 -33.06 20.40
CA THR A 275 3.54 -34.51 20.46
C THR A 275 5.03 -34.88 20.54
N GLY A 276 5.91 -33.91 20.24
CA GLY A 276 7.37 -34.03 20.27
C GLY A 276 8.00 -33.09 21.29
N LYS A 277 8.90 -32.22 20.84
CA LYS A 277 9.54 -31.18 21.67
C LYS A 277 9.16 -29.80 21.18
N ALA A 278 7.93 -29.37 21.46
CA ALA A 278 7.47 -28.00 21.18
C ALA A 278 8.43 -26.95 21.74
N ILE A 279 8.64 -25.86 21.00
CA ILE A 279 9.49 -24.77 21.43
C ILE A 279 8.77 -24.07 22.58
N ARG A 280 9.41 -23.94 23.76
CA ARG A 280 8.82 -23.23 24.91
C ARG A 280 9.48 -21.88 25.14
N SER A 281 10.80 -21.82 25.07
CA SER A 281 11.58 -20.58 25.19
C SER A 281 12.09 -20.10 23.81
N THR A 282 13.12 -19.24 23.79
CA THR A 282 13.81 -18.79 22.57
C THR A 282 14.79 -19.84 22.05
N LEU A 283 14.63 -20.24 20.81
CA LEU A 283 15.59 -21.05 20.05
C LEU A 283 16.25 -20.15 18.99
N THR A 284 17.56 -19.97 19.08
CA THR A 284 18.34 -19.11 18.17
C THR A 284 19.30 -19.93 17.34
N PHE A 285 19.30 -19.67 16.03
CA PHE A 285 20.30 -20.16 15.08
C PHE A 285 21.16 -19.00 14.62
N GLU A 286 22.46 -19.13 14.84
CA GLU A 286 23.43 -18.07 14.57
C GLU A 286 23.74 -17.93 13.08
N GLY A 287 23.65 -19.04 12.33
CA GLY A 287 23.70 -19.09 10.87
C GLY A 287 22.31 -19.24 10.24
N SER A 288 22.24 -19.95 9.12
CA SER A 288 20.97 -20.32 8.50
C SER A 288 20.37 -21.56 9.17
N LEU A 289 19.04 -21.68 9.12
CA LEU A 289 18.31 -22.90 9.47
C LEU A 289 17.64 -23.46 8.21
N LEU A 290 17.99 -24.68 7.84
CA LEU A 290 17.60 -25.32 6.58
C LEU A 290 16.75 -26.57 6.85
N PHE A 291 15.42 -26.44 6.76
CA PHE A 291 14.52 -27.57 6.73
C PHE A 291 14.46 -28.15 5.32
N GLU A 292 14.89 -29.40 5.16
CA GLU A 292 14.95 -30.09 3.88
C GLU A 292 14.02 -31.32 3.84
N ASN A 293 13.69 -31.89 5.00
CA ASN A 293 12.97 -33.16 5.10
C ASN A 293 11.50 -33.00 5.49
N GLY A 294 11.14 -31.89 6.15
CA GLY A 294 9.75 -31.55 6.52
C GLY A 294 9.70 -30.54 7.67
N ILE A 295 8.58 -29.83 7.78
CA ILE A 295 8.44 -28.66 8.66
C ILE A 295 7.38 -28.94 9.72
N ALA A 296 7.76 -29.07 10.99
CA ALA A 296 6.80 -29.27 12.08
C ALA A 296 7.21 -28.42 13.27
N LEU A 297 6.73 -27.17 13.29
CA LEU A 297 7.05 -26.15 14.28
C LEU A 297 5.80 -25.73 15.06
N GLU A 298 5.88 -25.79 16.38
CA GLU A 298 4.83 -25.34 17.30
C GLU A 298 5.49 -24.61 18.48
N GLY A 299 4.98 -23.42 18.79
CA GLY A 299 5.25 -22.75 20.05
C GLY A 299 4.23 -23.18 21.11
N SER A 300 4.65 -23.21 22.36
CA SER A 300 3.80 -23.73 23.46
C SER A 300 3.43 -22.68 24.51
N THR A 301 3.99 -21.47 24.39
CA THR A 301 3.75 -20.35 25.30
C THR A 301 3.84 -19.03 24.52
N SER A 302 3.32 -17.95 25.07
CA SER A 302 3.48 -16.60 24.50
C SER A 302 4.93 -16.09 24.46
N SER A 303 5.89 -16.82 25.03
CA SER A 303 7.32 -16.50 24.96
C SER A 303 8.09 -17.38 23.98
N SER A 304 7.42 -18.31 23.30
CA SER A 304 8.03 -19.25 22.37
C SER A 304 8.45 -18.51 21.11
N LYS A 305 9.76 -18.53 20.83
CA LYS A 305 10.35 -17.74 19.74
C LYS A 305 11.43 -18.53 19.01
N LEU A 306 11.43 -18.46 17.69
CA LEU A 306 12.49 -18.94 16.81
C LEU A 306 13.20 -17.75 16.17
N VAL A 307 14.51 -17.66 16.33
CA VAL A 307 15.34 -16.61 15.71
C VAL A 307 16.36 -17.27 14.78
N VAL A 308 16.39 -16.85 13.53
CA VAL A 308 17.36 -17.30 12.53
C VAL A 308 18.14 -16.09 12.04
N ASN A 309 19.43 -16.04 12.36
CA ASN A 309 20.24 -14.84 12.14
C ASN A 309 20.67 -14.62 10.68
N ASN A 310 20.58 -15.65 9.82
CA ASN A 310 20.82 -15.52 8.39
C ASN A 310 19.56 -15.87 7.57
N LEU A 311 19.56 -17.00 6.86
CA LEU A 311 18.44 -17.44 6.02
C LEU A 311 17.61 -18.51 6.75
N PHE A 312 16.29 -18.37 6.72
CA PHE A 312 15.37 -19.43 7.13
C PHE A 312 14.83 -20.15 5.89
N SER A 313 15.29 -21.38 5.63
CA SER A 313 14.89 -22.17 4.47
C SER A 313 13.89 -23.25 4.87
N LEU A 314 12.77 -23.28 4.16
CA LEU A 314 11.61 -24.14 4.39
C LEU A 314 11.34 -24.92 3.11
N ARG A 315 12.03 -26.05 2.96
CA ARG A 315 11.93 -26.93 1.79
C ARG A 315 11.34 -28.28 2.17
N ARG A 316 10.87 -28.99 1.17
CA ARG A 316 10.31 -30.33 1.35
C ARG A 316 10.81 -31.28 0.27
N ASN A 317 11.75 -32.14 0.64
CA ASN A 317 12.26 -33.20 -0.23
C ASN A 317 11.52 -34.55 -0.02
N ASN A 318 10.66 -34.68 1.00
CA ASN A 318 9.97 -35.94 1.33
C ASN A 318 8.43 -35.78 1.47
N ALA A 319 7.67 -36.65 0.80
CA ALA A 319 6.22 -36.54 0.59
C ALA A 319 5.34 -36.96 1.79
N SER A 320 5.90 -37.39 2.92
CA SER A 320 5.14 -38.11 3.97
C SER A 320 4.73 -37.30 5.21
N SER A 321 5.24 -36.09 5.43
CA SER A 321 4.91 -35.26 6.61
C SER A 321 3.97 -34.09 6.30
N LYS A 322 3.04 -33.80 7.22
CA LYS A 322 2.29 -32.52 7.26
C LYS A 322 3.28 -31.40 7.56
N ASN A 323 3.25 -30.31 6.79
CA ASN A 323 4.13 -29.15 7.01
C ASN A 323 3.35 -28.04 7.69
N SER A 324 3.76 -27.65 8.90
CA SER A 324 3.07 -26.61 9.64
C SER A 324 3.97 -25.80 10.56
N ILE A 325 3.60 -24.54 10.73
CA ILE A 325 4.06 -23.61 11.75
C ILE A 325 2.84 -23.15 12.54
N GLN A 326 2.87 -23.32 13.86
CA GLN A 326 1.73 -23.03 14.73
C GLN A 326 2.16 -22.24 15.97
N THR A 327 1.44 -21.17 16.31
CA THR A 327 1.57 -20.43 17.59
C THR A 327 3.04 -20.12 17.98
N LEU A 328 3.86 -19.66 17.04
CA LEU A 328 5.31 -19.46 17.24
C LEU A 328 5.74 -18.11 16.68
N ASP A 329 6.40 -17.29 17.49
CA ASP A 329 7.03 -16.08 16.97
C ASP A 329 8.31 -16.45 16.19
N ILE A 330 8.38 -16.02 14.93
CA ILE A 330 9.52 -16.28 14.05
C ILE A 330 10.18 -14.97 13.64
N VAL A 331 11.50 -14.91 13.73
CA VAL A 331 12.31 -13.81 13.20
C VAL A 331 13.42 -14.36 12.31
N ALA A 332 13.36 -14.04 11.01
CA ALA A 332 14.38 -14.41 10.03
C ALA A 332 15.10 -13.15 9.50
N ASN A 333 16.36 -12.94 9.90
CA ASN A 333 16.99 -11.62 9.77
C ASN A 333 17.35 -11.23 8.34
N ASN A 334 17.81 -12.15 7.50
CA ASN A 334 18.22 -11.82 6.12
C ASN A 334 17.25 -12.35 5.06
N GLY A 335 16.34 -13.24 5.42
CA GLY A 335 15.30 -13.71 4.51
C GLY A 335 14.73 -15.08 4.87
N THR A 336 13.60 -15.38 4.25
CA THR A 336 12.93 -16.68 4.28
C THR A 336 12.79 -17.20 2.85
N TYR A 337 13.23 -18.43 2.62
CA TYR A 337 13.12 -19.11 1.33
C TYR A 337 12.24 -20.36 1.47
N ILE A 338 11.10 -20.37 0.81
CA ILE A 338 10.14 -21.47 0.81
C ILE A 338 10.15 -22.10 -0.58
N ASP A 339 10.40 -23.42 -0.66
CA ASP A 339 10.49 -24.12 -1.94
C ASP A 339 9.83 -25.51 -1.89
N PHE A 340 8.80 -25.71 -2.71
CA PHE A 340 8.04 -26.96 -2.80
C PHE A 340 8.35 -27.66 -4.13
N ALA A 341 9.43 -28.43 -4.21
CA ALA A 341 9.89 -29.07 -5.44
C ALA A 341 8.96 -30.21 -5.94
N GLY A 342 7.93 -29.90 -6.72
CA GLY A 342 7.16 -30.85 -7.52
C GLY A 342 6.34 -31.88 -6.75
N GLN A 343 6.07 -31.63 -5.45
CA GLN A 343 5.29 -32.50 -4.56
C GLN A 343 3.97 -31.83 -4.17
N GLU A 344 2.88 -32.61 -4.12
CA GLU A 344 1.63 -32.18 -3.51
C GLU A 344 1.85 -31.81 -2.04
N GLY A 345 1.56 -30.55 -1.69
CA GLY A 345 1.52 -30.12 -0.30
C GLY A 345 1.58 -28.61 -0.13
N TYR A 346 1.11 -28.19 1.03
CA TYR A 346 1.18 -26.81 1.49
C TYR A 346 2.05 -26.74 2.75
N LEU A 347 2.63 -25.57 3.00
CA LEU A 347 3.02 -25.15 4.35
C LEU A 347 1.84 -24.41 4.96
N ALA A 348 1.29 -24.98 6.05
CA ALA A 348 0.29 -24.29 6.84
C ALA A 348 0.96 -23.40 7.88
N ILE A 349 0.61 -22.12 7.92
CA ILE A 349 1.08 -21.19 8.94
C ILE A 349 -0.15 -20.68 9.68
N ASP A 350 -0.23 -20.98 10.97
CA ASP A 350 -1.34 -20.60 11.83
C ASP A 350 -0.80 -20.06 13.16
N GLU A 351 -0.49 -18.77 13.18
CA GLU A 351 0.22 -18.10 14.25
C GLU A 351 -0.75 -17.35 15.16
N GLN A 352 -1.76 -18.05 15.69
CA GLN A 352 -2.69 -17.45 16.66
C GLN A 352 -1.92 -16.70 17.75
N ASP A 353 -2.13 -15.38 17.85
CA ASP A 353 -1.45 -14.47 18.78
C ASP A 353 0.09 -14.39 18.64
N ALA A 354 0.66 -14.80 17.50
CA ALA A 354 2.09 -14.76 17.18
C ALA A 354 2.36 -14.07 15.83
N SER A 355 3.64 -13.89 15.51
CA SER A 355 4.09 -13.20 14.29
C SER A 355 5.26 -13.87 13.58
N PHE A 356 5.21 -13.84 12.25
CA PHE A 356 6.31 -14.19 11.35
C PHE A 356 6.93 -12.91 10.79
N SER A 357 8.16 -12.60 11.19
CA SER A 357 8.89 -11.43 10.70
C SER A 357 10.13 -11.85 9.90
N THR A 358 10.31 -11.32 8.70
CA THR A 358 11.46 -11.64 7.82
C THR A 358 11.91 -10.44 6.98
N SER A 359 13.21 -10.27 6.71
CA SER A 359 13.71 -9.18 5.83
C SER A 359 13.46 -9.41 4.34
N GLY A 360 13.08 -10.62 3.96
CA GLY A 360 12.71 -10.96 2.59
C GLY A 360 11.96 -12.28 2.54
N LEU A 361 11.09 -12.45 1.55
CA LEU A 361 10.30 -13.67 1.41
C LEU A 361 10.27 -14.14 -0.04
N LEU A 362 10.82 -15.31 -0.31
CA LEU A 362 10.68 -15.98 -1.60
C LEU A 362 9.84 -17.24 -1.41
N ILE A 363 8.68 -17.30 -2.07
CA ILE A 363 7.86 -18.51 -2.18
C ILE A 363 8.00 -19.03 -3.60
N ASN A 364 8.68 -20.16 -3.74
CA ASN A 364 9.01 -20.78 -5.01
C ASN A 364 8.37 -22.16 -5.10
N HIS A 365 7.91 -22.53 -6.30
CA HIS A 365 7.44 -23.88 -6.57
C HIS A 365 7.91 -24.31 -7.96
N THR A 366 8.64 -25.42 -8.01
CA THR A 366 9.03 -26.07 -9.26
C THR A 366 8.03 -27.19 -9.55
N PRO A 367 7.09 -27.06 -10.48
CA PRO A 367 6.14 -28.12 -10.80
C PRO A 367 6.85 -29.32 -11.44
N THR A 368 6.39 -30.53 -11.15
CA THR A 368 6.80 -31.73 -11.89
C THR A 368 6.11 -31.75 -13.25
N VAL A 369 6.87 -32.02 -14.32
CA VAL A 369 6.35 -32.08 -15.70
C VAL A 369 5.11 -32.98 -15.80
N GLY A 370 3.98 -32.41 -16.20
CA GLY A 370 2.69 -33.12 -16.34
C GLY A 370 1.77 -33.08 -15.12
N SER A 371 2.21 -32.48 -14.00
CA SER A 371 1.37 -32.12 -12.85
C SER A 371 1.15 -30.60 -12.84
N ILE A 372 -0.10 -30.18 -12.79
CA ILE A 372 -0.51 -28.77 -12.58
C ILE A 372 -0.97 -28.58 -11.11
N GLU A 373 -0.73 -29.57 -10.24
CA GLU A 373 -1.12 -29.43 -8.85
C GLU A 373 -0.13 -28.52 -8.12
N ASN A 374 -0.61 -27.34 -7.76
CA ASN A 374 0.22 -26.27 -7.22
C ASN A 374 0.44 -26.43 -5.71
N GLY A 375 1.70 -26.60 -5.31
CA GLY A 375 2.15 -26.43 -3.92
C GLY A 375 2.24 -24.96 -3.52
N GLY A 376 2.22 -24.66 -2.22
CA GLY A 376 2.24 -23.28 -1.76
C GLY A 376 2.10 -23.08 -0.25
N VAL A 377 1.75 -21.86 0.13
CA VAL A 377 1.53 -21.47 1.53
C VAL A 377 0.04 -21.25 1.78
N VAL A 378 -0.43 -21.78 2.91
CA VAL A 378 -1.78 -21.52 3.43
C VAL A 378 -1.65 -20.83 4.79
N PHE A 379 -2.12 -19.59 4.89
CA PHE A 379 -1.99 -18.71 6.04
C PHE A 379 -3.32 -18.60 6.78
N GLY A 380 -3.39 -19.25 7.94
CA GLY A 380 -4.61 -19.47 8.71
C GLY A 380 -4.98 -18.29 9.60
N SER A 381 -4.02 -17.76 10.35
CA SER A 381 -4.17 -16.60 11.23
C SER A 381 -2.79 -16.03 11.61
N GLY A 382 -2.76 -14.78 12.08
CA GLY A 382 -1.56 -14.12 12.60
C GLY A 382 -1.07 -12.94 11.78
N GLN A 383 0.21 -12.59 11.95
CA GLN A 383 0.88 -11.49 11.24
C GLN A 383 2.11 -11.97 10.49
N LEU A 384 2.16 -11.73 9.18
CA LEU A 384 3.36 -11.88 8.35
C LEU A 384 3.91 -10.50 8.02
N ALA A 385 5.09 -10.17 8.54
CA ALA A 385 5.77 -8.89 8.31
C ALA A 385 7.06 -9.11 7.51
N VAL A 386 7.09 -8.62 6.27
CA VAL A 386 8.27 -8.61 5.41
C VAL A 386 8.90 -7.23 5.47
N GLN A 387 9.85 -7.04 6.38
CA GLN A 387 10.40 -5.72 6.74
C GLN A 387 11.86 -5.83 7.15
N THR A 388 12.61 -4.74 7.03
CA THR A 388 13.99 -4.70 7.58
C THR A 388 13.94 -4.92 9.08
N GLN A 389 14.65 -5.91 9.61
CA GLN A 389 14.61 -6.21 11.04
C GLN A 389 15.43 -5.17 11.86
N PRO A 390 14.80 -4.34 12.72
CA PRO A 390 15.44 -3.18 13.34
C PRO A 390 16.40 -3.51 14.50
N ASP A 391 16.20 -4.64 15.19
CA ASP A 391 16.86 -4.95 16.47
C ASP A 391 17.74 -6.21 16.45
N THR A 392 18.08 -6.71 15.26
CA THR A 392 18.76 -7.99 15.12
C THR A 392 20.26 -7.80 14.93
N HIS A 393 21.07 -8.64 15.60
CA HIS A 393 22.53 -8.71 15.40
C HIS A 393 22.84 -8.68 13.89
N ASN A 394 23.54 -7.65 13.42
CA ASN A 394 24.00 -7.58 12.04
C ASN A 394 24.81 -8.84 11.72
N PHE A 395 24.22 -9.76 10.95
CA PHE A 395 24.88 -11.01 10.61
C PHE A 395 26.21 -10.72 9.91
N SER A 396 27.29 -11.25 10.48
CA SER A 396 28.63 -11.01 9.99
C SER A 396 29.12 -12.21 9.19
N PHE A 397 29.19 -12.05 7.87
CA PHE A 397 29.80 -13.03 6.97
C PHE A 397 31.30 -13.23 7.23
N ALA A 398 31.96 -12.38 8.01
CA ALA A 398 33.40 -12.48 8.29
C ALA A 398 33.79 -13.75 9.08
N ASN A 399 32.92 -14.23 9.96
CA ASN A 399 33.16 -15.44 10.78
C ASN A 399 32.37 -16.65 10.30
N TYR A 400 31.68 -16.52 9.17
CA TYR A 400 30.85 -17.55 8.60
C TYR A 400 31.70 -18.58 7.86
N SER A 401 31.44 -19.86 8.11
CA SER A 401 32.17 -20.94 7.45
C SER A 401 31.84 -20.94 5.96
N SER A 402 32.76 -20.49 5.12
CA SER A 402 32.61 -20.52 3.67
C SER A 402 33.90 -20.98 3.02
N SER A 403 33.84 -21.38 1.75
CA SER A 403 35.07 -21.59 0.99
C SER A 403 35.88 -20.29 0.94
N ALA A 404 37.21 -20.37 1.02
CA ALA A 404 38.08 -19.19 0.95
C ALA A 404 37.95 -18.41 -0.37
N SER A 405 37.39 -19.04 -1.41
CA SER A 405 37.10 -18.46 -2.71
C SER A 405 35.70 -17.85 -2.84
N SER A 406 34.79 -18.08 -1.89
CA SER A 406 33.43 -17.55 -1.94
C SER A 406 33.43 -16.05 -1.65
N LYS A 407 32.91 -15.23 -2.55
CA LYS A 407 32.70 -13.79 -2.29
C LYS A 407 31.52 -13.59 -1.37
N SER A 408 31.65 -12.72 -0.37
CA SER A 408 30.55 -12.33 0.52
C SER A 408 29.29 -11.95 -0.28
N PRO A 409 28.09 -12.47 0.07
CA PRO A 409 26.82 -12.09 -0.56
C PRO A 409 26.43 -10.63 -0.27
N LYS A 410 26.98 -10.06 0.81
CA LYS A 410 26.84 -8.66 1.18
C LYS A 410 27.71 -7.77 0.28
N ASP A 411 27.12 -7.32 -0.83
CA ASP A 411 27.70 -6.38 -1.79
C ASP A 411 27.04 -4.99 -1.73
N SER A 412 27.26 -4.15 -2.75
CA SER A 412 26.70 -2.79 -2.82
C SER A 412 25.17 -2.74 -2.85
N TYR A 413 24.50 -3.82 -3.21
CA TYR A 413 23.04 -3.90 -3.28
C TYR A 413 22.43 -4.60 -2.05
N TRP A 414 23.21 -4.88 -1.01
CA TRP A 414 22.72 -5.58 0.17
C TRP A 414 21.56 -4.88 0.86
N ASN A 415 21.59 -3.54 0.95
CA ASN A 415 20.52 -2.78 1.57
C ASN A 415 19.21 -2.89 0.79
N GLU A 416 19.29 -2.88 -0.55
CA GLU A 416 18.11 -3.12 -1.39
C GLU A 416 17.60 -4.56 -1.27
N PHE A 417 18.50 -5.52 -1.08
CA PHE A 417 18.12 -6.91 -0.90
C PHE A 417 17.32 -7.14 0.40
N VAL A 418 17.73 -6.52 1.51
CA VAL A 418 17.11 -6.71 2.84
C VAL A 418 15.99 -5.72 3.17
N LYS A 419 15.53 -4.91 2.20
CA LYS A 419 14.53 -3.85 2.44
C LYS A 419 13.11 -4.32 2.74
N GLY A 420 12.89 -5.63 2.91
CA GLY A 420 11.56 -6.18 3.14
C GLY A 420 10.80 -6.58 1.88
N SER A 421 11.48 -7.07 0.83
CA SER A 421 10.82 -7.45 -0.43
C SER A 421 10.29 -8.89 -0.41
N ALA A 422 9.21 -9.15 -1.16
CA ALA A 422 8.58 -10.46 -1.29
C ALA A 422 8.32 -10.85 -2.74
N VAL A 423 8.54 -12.13 -3.07
CA VAL A 423 8.30 -12.70 -4.39
C VAL A 423 7.52 -14.01 -4.25
N ILE A 424 6.43 -14.14 -5.01
CA ILE A 424 5.68 -15.38 -5.20
C ILE A 424 5.91 -15.85 -6.64
N ALA A 425 6.63 -16.96 -6.77
CA ALA A 425 7.20 -17.48 -8.01
C ALA A 425 6.66 -18.89 -8.33
N SER A 426 5.82 -18.96 -9.37
CA SER A 426 5.10 -20.17 -9.80
C SER A 426 4.36 -20.91 -8.66
N SER A 427 3.89 -20.20 -7.64
CA SER A 427 3.39 -20.80 -6.40
C SER A 427 2.04 -20.23 -5.94
N ASN A 428 1.36 -20.98 -5.08
CA ASN A 428 0.12 -20.55 -4.46
C ASN A 428 0.37 -19.90 -3.09
N PHE A 429 -0.32 -18.80 -2.83
CA PHE A 429 -0.46 -18.23 -1.50
C PHE A 429 -1.95 -18.02 -1.22
N TYR A 430 -2.46 -18.69 -0.18
CA TYR A 430 -3.83 -18.55 0.27
C TYR A 430 -3.84 -18.04 1.71
N ALA A 431 -4.48 -16.90 1.98
CA ALA A 431 -4.75 -16.43 3.33
C ALA A 431 -6.26 -16.48 3.57
N GLY A 432 -6.71 -17.35 4.46
CA GLY A 432 -8.14 -17.58 4.67
C GLY A 432 -8.45 -18.71 5.64
N PRO A 433 -9.74 -19.10 5.75
CA PRO A 433 -10.19 -20.23 6.55
C PRO A 433 -9.49 -21.54 6.16
N LEU A 434 -8.96 -22.26 7.15
CA LEU A 434 -8.29 -23.54 6.98
C LEU A 434 -9.02 -24.63 7.75
N ASN A 435 -9.09 -25.82 7.16
CA ASN A 435 -9.49 -27.05 7.85
C ASN A 435 -8.59 -28.20 7.41
N ILE A 436 -7.41 -28.24 8.02
CA ILE A 436 -6.32 -29.14 7.62
C ILE A 436 -6.18 -30.32 8.61
N SER A 437 -6.38 -30.05 9.89
CA SER A 437 -6.35 -31.03 10.97
C SER A 437 -7.25 -30.59 12.13
N THR A 438 -7.23 -31.33 13.24
CA THR A 438 -7.85 -30.89 14.50
C THR A 438 -7.18 -29.65 15.10
N ASP A 439 -5.90 -29.45 14.79
CA ASP A 439 -5.04 -28.47 15.47
C ASP A 439 -4.70 -27.27 14.56
N ILE A 440 -4.92 -27.40 13.24
CA ILE A 440 -4.74 -26.33 12.25
C ILE A 440 -6.11 -26.02 11.66
N GLN A 441 -6.79 -25.07 12.29
CA GLN A 441 -8.12 -24.62 11.92
C GLN A 441 -8.19 -23.11 12.04
N SER A 442 -8.74 -22.49 11.01
CA SER A 442 -9.08 -21.08 11.04
C SER A 442 -10.42 -20.84 10.34
N THR A 443 -11.04 -19.75 10.69
CA THR A 443 -12.38 -19.32 10.29
C THR A 443 -12.30 -18.00 9.53
N GLU A 444 -13.39 -17.61 8.87
CA GLU A 444 -13.45 -16.36 8.07
C GLU A 444 -13.19 -15.10 8.91
N ASP A 445 -13.41 -15.20 10.22
CA ASP A 445 -13.30 -14.10 11.18
C ASP A 445 -11.92 -13.99 11.82
N ASP A 446 -11.05 -14.98 11.66
CA ASP A 446 -9.71 -14.91 12.23
C ASP A 446 -8.87 -13.82 11.55
N PHE A 447 -8.04 -13.18 12.37
CA PHE A 447 -7.21 -12.06 11.94
C PHE A 447 -6.03 -12.53 11.10
N ARG A 448 -5.84 -11.90 9.92
CA ARG A 448 -4.70 -12.15 9.02
C ARG A 448 -4.19 -10.82 8.50
N GLN A 449 -2.96 -10.48 8.85
CA GLN A 449 -2.28 -9.29 8.32
C GLN A 449 -0.98 -9.71 7.64
N ILE A 450 -0.85 -9.36 6.36
CA ILE A 450 0.37 -9.55 5.58
C ILE A 450 0.87 -8.17 5.16
N ASN A 451 2.03 -7.77 5.67
CA ASN A 451 2.64 -6.48 5.41
C ASN A 451 3.98 -6.67 4.71
N ILE A 452 4.20 -5.96 3.61
CA ILE A 452 5.45 -5.94 2.86
C ILE A 452 5.93 -4.49 2.78
N ASP A 453 7.02 -4.17 3.45
CA ASP A 453 7.60 -2.81 3.45
C ASP A 453 8.33 -2.52 2.14
N GLY A 454 8.97 -3.53 1.57
CA GLY A 454 9.73 -3.44 0.33
C GLY A 454 8.89 -3.71 -0.91
N ASN A 455 9.52 -4.30 -1.92
CA ASN A 455 8.89 -4.53 -3.21
C ASN A 455 8.17 -5.90 -3.25
N PHE A 456 7.09 -5.98 -4.02
CA PHE A 456 6.32 -7.21 -4.23
C PHE A 456 6.38 -7.64 -5.70
N LEU A 457 6.48 -8.94 -5.93
CA LEU A 457 6.37 -9.55 -7.26
C LEU A 457 5.49 -10.79 -7.23
N LEU A 458 4.54 -10.87 -8.15
CA LEU A 458 3.79 -12.07 -8.48
C LEU A 458 4.18 -12.51 -9.91
N THR A 459 4.81 -13.68 -10.04
CA THR A 459 5.39 -14.12 -11.32
C THR A 459 5.26 -15.63 -11.55
N ASN A 460 5.28 -16.06 -12.81
CA ASN A 460 5.46 -17.46 -13.21
C ASN A 460 6.94 -17.85 -13.28
N ALA A 461 7.85 -16.88 -13.35
CA ALA A 461 9.27 -17.17 -13.39
C ALA A 461 9.71 -17.73 -12.04
N MET A 462 10.41 -18.86 -12.07
CA MET A 462 10.79 -19.58 -10.85
C MET A 462 12.21 -20.10 -10.96
N LEU A 463 12.86 -20.24 -9.80
CA LEU A 463 14.15 -20.91 -9.69
C LEU A 463 13.89 -22.40 -9.66
N ASP A 464 14.57 -23.15 -10.51
CA ASP A 464 14.53 -24.60 -10.46
C ASP A 464 15.12 -25.08 -9.12
N SER A 465 14.36 -25.87 -8.36
CA SER A 465 14.75 -26.36 -7.04
C SER A 465 16.11 -27.10 -7.04
N GLU A 466 16.47 -27.77 -8.14
CA GLU A 466 17.72 -28.52 -8.27
C GLU A 466 18.83 -27.65 -8.87
N LYS A 467 18.59 -27.06 -10.04
CA LYS A 467 19.56 -26.28 -10.84
C LYS A 467 19.79 -24.86 -10.30
N GLY A 468 18.90 -24.33 -9.47
CA GLY A 468 18.95 -22.97 -8.95
C GLY A 468 18.97 -21.94 -10.09
N GLU A 469 19.99 -21.08 -10.08
CA GLU A 469 20.16 -19.99 -11.06
C GLU A 469 20.25 -20.45 -12.52
N GLU A 470 20.79 -21.65 -12.77
CA GLU A 470 20.91 -22.21 -14.12
C GLU A 470 19.56 -22.63 -14.71
N GLY A 471 18.57 -22.90 -13.85
CA GLY A 471 17.21 -23.25 -14.24
C GLY A 471 16.21 -22.10 -14.14
N PHE A 472 16.66 -20.87 -13.90
CA PHE A 472 15.75 -19.73 -13.77
C PHE A 472 15.10 -19.38 -15.12
N SER A 473 13.79 -19.57 -15.21
CA SER A 473 13.06 -19.43 -16.47
C SER A 473 11.57 -19.13 -16.25
N TYR A 474 10.91 -18.60 -17.29
CA TYR A 474 9.45 -18.56 -17.40
C TYR A 474 8.84 -19.88 -17.90
N PHE A 475 9.65 -20.76 -18.47
CA PHE A 475 9.19 -21.90 -19.26
C PHE A 475 9.76 -23.21 -18.74
N GLN A 476 8.93 -24.25 -18.82
CA GLN A 476 9.30 -25.63 -18.52
C GLN A 476 10.30 -26.13 -19.59
N ASP A 477 11.41 -26.73 -19.16
CA ASP A 477 12.55 -27.10 -20.01
C ASP A 477 12.14 -28.08 -21.15
N SER A 478 11.90 -27.58 -22.37
CA SER A 478 11.76 -28.34 -23.63
C SER A 478 11.64 -27.40 -24.83
N ALA A 479 11.80 -27.90 -26.07
CA ALA A 479 11.72 -27.14 -27.32
C ALA A 479 10.34 -26.46 -27.61
N ILE A 480 9.40 -26.54 -26.67
CA ILE A 480 8.07 -25.91 -26.69
C ILE A 480 8.03 -24.96 -25.49
N ASN A 481 7.77 -23.67 -25.74
CA ASN A 481 7.73 -22.61 -24.72
C ASN A 481 6.48 -22.73 -23.81
N ILE A 482 6.26 -23.85 -23.12
CA ILE A 482 5.16 -23.99 -22.16
C ILE A 482 5.51 -23.20 -20.90
N PRO A 483 4.71 -22.19 -20.49
CA PRO A 483 4.98 -21.45 -19.27
C PRO A 483 4.99 -22.36 -18.03
N ASN A 484 5.77 -22.00 -17.03
CA ASN A 484 5.61 -22.54 -15.69
C ASN A 484 4.22 -22.23 -15.14
N SER A 485 3.77 -23.03 -14.18
CA SER A 485 2.46 -22.84 -13.54
C SER A 485 2.29 -21.40 -13.04
N PRO A 486 1.13 -20.77 -13.27
CA PRO A 486 0.88 -19.41 -12.77
C PRO A 486 0.84 -19.38 -11.25
N SER A 487 1.37 -18.31 -10.69
CA SER A 487 1.19 -18.01 -9.28
C SER A 487 -0.25 -17.58 -8.99
N THR A 488 -0.76 -18.00 -7.84
CA THR A 488 -2.10 -17.65 -7.37
C THR A 488 -2.00 -17.01 -6.00
N LEU A 489 -2.50 -15.79 -5.86
CA LEU A 489 -2.67 -15.10 -4.59
C LEU A 489 -4.16 -15.01 -4.25
N SER A 490 -4.58 -15.67 -3.18
CA SER A 490 -5.98 -15.70 -2.76
C SER A 490 -6.14 -15.22 -1.33
N LEU A 491 -6.97 -14.21 -1.11
CA LEU A 491 -7.29 -13.65 0.21
C LEU A 491 -8.79 -13.86 0.49
N ASP A 492 -9.10 -14.33 1.69
CA ASP A 492 -10.45 -14.74 2.07
C ASP A 492 -10.73 -14.34 3.53
N GLY A 493 -11.85 -13.64 3.75
CA GLY A 493 -12.32 -13.20 5.07
C GLY A 493 -12.15 -11.71 5.32
N ARG A 494 -13.08 -11.13 6.08
CA ARG A 494 -13.19 -9.68 6.33
C ARG A 494 -12.03 -9.10 7.15
N ASN A 495 -11.33 -9.96 7.90
CA ASN A 495 -10.19 -9.59 8.73
C ASN A 495 -8.85 -10.00 8.06
N THR A 496 -8.88 -10.23 6.75
CA THR A 496 -7.72 -10.59 5.94
C THR A 496 -7.25 -9.38 5.13
N ARG A 497 -6.03 -8.93 5.40
CA ARG A 497 -5.42 -7.79 4.69
C ARG A 497 -4.02 -8.12 4.19
N PHE A 498 -3.75 -7.77 2.94
CA PHE A 498 -2.43 -7.82 2.32
C PHE A 498 -2.04 -6.42 1.86
N GLN A 499 -0.92 -5.90 2.38
CA GLN A 499 -0.49 -4.53 2.11
C GLN A 499 0.97 -4.49 1.66
N VAL A 500 1.23 -3.72 0.60
CA VAL A 500 2.58 -3.46 0.08
C VAL A 500 2.85 -1.96 0.11
N ALA A 501 3.92 -1.55 0.79
CA ALA A 501 4.34 -0.15 0.85
C ALA A 501 5.21 0.25 -0.36
N GLY A 502 6.11 -0.64 -0.80
CA GLY A 502 7.01 -0.40 -1.94
C GLY A 502 6.38 -0.66 -3.31
N LYS A 503 7.24 -1.00 -4.29
CA LYS A 503 6.83 -1.23 -5.68
C LYS A 503 6.24 -2.62 -5.84
N SER A 504 5.08 -2.71 -6.49
CA SER A 504 4.47 -3.99 -6.83
C SER A 504 4.54 -4.24 -8.33
N PHE A 505 4.86 -5.45 -8.73
CA PHE A 505 4.77 -5.86 -10.12
C PHE A 505 3.98 -7.16 -10.24
N ILE A 506 2.94 -7.14 -11.06
CA ILE A 506 2.19 -8.33 -11.45
C ILE A 506 2.62 -8.70 -12.86
N ASP A 507 3.34 -9.80 -12.96
CA ASP A 507 4.08 -10.18 -14.14
C ASP A 507 3.28 -11.14 -15.02
N ALA A 508 3.65 -11.22 -16.31
CA ALA A 508 3.14 -12.22 -17.24
C ALA A 508 4.30 -12.89 -18.00
N PRO A 509 4.16 -14.19 -18.36
CA PRO A 509 5.21 -14.90 -19.07
C PRO A 509 5.49 -14.28 -20.44
N LYS A 510 6.78 -14.10 -20.76
CA LYS A 510 7.26 -13.45 -21.97
C LYS A 510 8.60 -14.04 -22.41
N THR A 511 8.87 -14.02 -23.71
CA THR A 511 10.11 -14.56 -24.29
C THR A 511 11.23 -13.53 -24.37
N GLU A 512 10.93 -12.25 -24.16
CA GLU A 512 11.86 -11.13 -24.23
C GLU A 512 11.54 -10.12 -23.14
N ARG A 513 12.56 -9.36 -22.71
CA ARG A 513 12.39 -8.24 -21.78
C ARG A 513 11.47 -7.18 -22.39
N ARG A 514 10.52 -6.69 -21.61
CA ARG A 514 9.79 -5.47 -21.96
C ARG A 514 10.75 -4.28 -21.83
N LYS A 515 10.97 -3.58 -22.94
CA LYS A 515 11.81 -2.38 -22.99
C LYS A 515 11.32 -1.29 -22.03
N SER A 516 12.25 -0.49 -21.56
CA SER A 516 12.01 0.68 -20.72
C SER A 516 11.39 1.81 -21.52
N LEU A 517 10.71 2.74 -20.85
CA LEU A 517 10.03 3.87 -21.52
C LEU A 517 11.00 4.76 -22.30
N THR A 518 12.27 4.79 -21.89
CA THR A 518 13.34 5.57 -22.53
C THR A 518 13.94 4.90 -23.76
N GLU A 519 13.64 3.62 -24.00
CA GLU A 519 14.10 2.87 -25.17
C GLU A 519 13.06 2.99 -26.30
N THR A 520 13.38 3.72 -27.38
CA THR A 520 12.48 3.96 -28.52
C THR A 520 11.89 2.67 -29.11
N THR A 521 10.56 2.64 -29.38
CA THR A 521 9.84 1.44 -29.86
C THR A 521 9.17 1.57 -31.23
N GLU A 522 9.34 0.54 -32.06
CA GLU A 522 8.35 0.12 -33.09
C GLU A 522 7.69 -1.25 -32.76
N ASN A 523 8.13 -1.98 -31.72
CA ASN A 523 7.61 -3.32 -31.42
C ASN A 523 6.82 -3.37 -30.10
N VAL A 524 5.61 -3.93 -30.18
CA VAL A 524 4.74 -4.26 -29.04
C VAL A 524 5.25 -5.56 -28.39
N THR A 525 5.46 -5.56 -27.08
CA THR A 525 5.81 -6.78 -26.32
C THR A 525 4.71 -7.83 -26.47
N LYS A 526 5.08 -9.07 -26.82
CA LYS A 526 4.14 -10.19 -26.91
C LYS A 526 4.22 -11.02 -25.62
N PHE A 527 3.09 -11.13 -24.93
CA PHE A 527 2.93 -12.06 -23.81
C PHE A 527 2.66 -13.46 -24.34
N TYR A 528 3.12 -14.47 -23.62
CA TYR A 528 2.93 -15.87 -23.96
C TYR A 528 1.70 -16.44 -23.24
N GLY A 529 1.06 -17.43 -23.87
CA GLY A 529 -0.06 -18.16 -23.27
C GLY A 529 -1.43 -17.51 -23.47
N ASP A 530 -2.44 -18.17 -22.91
CA ASP A 530 -3.79 -17.62 -22.74
C ASP A 530 -4.04 -17.34 -21.24
N LYS A 531 -5.25 -16.90 -20.87
CA LYS A 531 -5.61 -16.55 -19.48
C LYS A 531 -5.24 -17.62 -18.45
N LYS A 532 -5.21 -18.90 -18.83
CA LYS A 532 -4.88 -20.01 -17.92
C LYS A 532 -3.40 -20.04 -17.52
N ASP A 533 -2.55 -19.36 -18.28
CA ASP A 533 -1.11 -19.32 -18.09
C ASP A 533 -0.68 -18.04 -17.35
N TRP A 534 -1.63 -17.14 -17.05
CA TRP A 534 -1.36 -15.88 -16.35
C TRP A 534 -1.57 -16.01 -14.85
N ASN A 535 -0.81 -15.22 -14.09
CA ASN A 535 -0.97 -15.13 -12.63
C ASN A 535 -2.40 -14.73 -12.26
N SER A 536 -2.83 -15.09 -11.04
CA SER A 536 -4.17 -14.79 -10.57
C SER A 536 -4.19 -14.17 -9.18
N ILE A 537 -5.11 -13.23 -8.99
CA ILE A 537 -5.44 -12.63 -7.69
C ILE A 537 -6.93 -12.84 -7.46
N THR A 538 -7.27 -13.43 -6.31
CA THR A 538 -8.65 -13.68 -5.89
C THR A 538 -8.91 -13.10 -4.51
N LEU A 539 -9.92 -12.25 -4.37
CA LEU A 539 -10.34 -11.66 -3.10
C LEU A 539 -11.76 -12.08 -2.79
N LYS A 540 -11.98 -12.59 -1.58
CA LYS A 540 -13.28 -13.14 -1.13
C LYS A 540 -13.69 -12.60 0.23
N ASN A 541 -14.99 -12.60 0.47
CA ASN A 541 -15.60 -12.43 1.79
C ASN A 541 -15.10 -11.18 2.54
N GLY A 542 -14.93 -10.06 1.84
CA GLY A 542 -14.49 -8.79 2.44
C GLY A 542 -12.97 -8.64 2.61
N ALA A 543 -12.16 -9.55 2.08
CA ALA A 543 -10.70 -9.43 2.11
C ALA A 543 -10.20 -8.18 1.36
N VAL A 544 -9.08 -7.63 1.83
CA VAL A 544 -8.50 -6.37 1.34
C VAL A 544 -7.08 -6.59 0.84
N MET A 545 -6.78 -6.07 -0.35
CA MET A 545 -5.44 -6.01 -0.91
C MET A 545 -5.12 -4.57 -1.29
N ASP A 546 -4.06 -4.01 -0.68
CA ASP A 546 -3.59 -2.65 -0.91
C ASP A 546 -2.16 -2.69 -1.46
N LEU A 547 -2.00 -2.38 -2.74
CA LEU A 547 -0.71 -2.29 -3.39
C LEU A 547 -0.23 -0.83 -3.47
N GLY A 548 1.08 -0.64 -3.28
CA GLY A 548 1.77 0.62 -3.54
C GLY A 548 1.77 1.01 -5.02
N TYR A 549 2.84 1.64 -5.50
CA TYR A 549 2.95 1.91 -6.95
C TYR A 549 3.10 0.61 -7.72
N VAL A 550 2.22 0.38 -8.69
CA VAL A 550 2.12 -0.89 -9.41
C VAL A 550 2.54 -0.77 -10.87
N GLY A 551 3.22 -1.80 -11.36
CA GLY A 551 3.20 -2.18 -12.77
C GLY A 551 2.40 -3.46 -12.93
N ILE A 552 1.60 -3.51 -13.97
CA ILE A 552 0.69 -4.62 -14.24
C ILE A 552 0.86 -5.04 -15.70
N GLU A 553 1.11 -6.34 -15.87
CA GLU A 553 0.92 -7.05 -17.12
C GLU A 553 -0.36 -7.90 -17.04
N PRO A 554 -0.83 -8.51 -18.14
CA PRO A 554 -2.07 -9.28 -18.12
C PRO A 554 -2.09 -10.37 -17.04
N PHE A 555 -3.12 -10.34 -16.19
CA PHE A 555 -3.37 -11.32 -15.16
C PHE A 555 -4.87 -11.54 -14.96
N THR A 556 -5.25 -12.55 -14.18
CA THR A 556 -6.66 -12.85 -13.88
C THR A 556 -7.04 -12.28 -12.51
N LEU A 557 -8.06 -11.42 -12.47
CA LEU A 557 -8.61 -10.88 -11.23
C LEU A 557 -10.00 -11.45 -10.96
N SER A 558 -10.24 -11.86 -9.71
CA SER A 558 -11.56 -12.21 -9.20
C SER A 558 -11.77 -11.56 -7.85
N ILE A 559 -12.86 -10.80 -7.71
CA ILE A 559 -13.13 -10.03 -6.51
C ILE A 559 -14.61 -10.19 -6.15
N SER A 560 -14.89 -10.82 -5.00
CA SER A 560 -16.26 -10.94 -4.49
C SER A 560 -16.80 -9.60 -4.03
N GLU A 561 -18.10 -9.53 -3.85
CA GLU A 561 -18.76 -8.40 -3.19
C GLU A 561 -18.08 -8.07 -1.86
N ASP A 562 -17.97 -6.78 -1.56
CA ASP A 562 -17.35 -6.19 -0.36
C ASP A 562 -15.84 -6.38 -0.18
N SER A 563 -15.19 -7.21 -1.01
CA SER A 563 -13.72 -7.26 -1.08
C SER A 563 -13.15 -6.03 -1.79
N ILE A 564 -11.91 -5.67 -1.48
CA ILE A 564 -11.26 -4.45 -1.96
C ILE A 564 -9.90 -4.78 -2.58
N PHE A 565 -9.72 -4.42 -3.85
CA PHE A 565 -8.42 -4.33 -4.50
C PHE A 565 -8.08 -2.85 -4.69
N SER A 566 -6.97 -2.39 -4.11
CA SER A 566 -6.51 -1.00 -4.20
C SER A 566 -5.07 -0.96 -4.72
N ALA A 567 -4.77 -0.02 -5.61
CA ALA A 567 -3.43 0.15 -6.18
C ALA A 567 -3.14 1.62 -6.51
N LYS A 568 -1.86 2.02 -6.41
CA LYS A 568 -1.39 3.31 -6.94
C LYS A 568 -0.81 3.14 -8.34
N VAL A 569 -1.24 3.95 -9.28
CA VAL A 569 -0.75 3.92 -10.66
C VAL A 569 0.37 4.92 -10.83
N LEU A 570 1.40 4.53 -11.60
CA LEU A 570 2.52 5.42 -11.92
C LEU A 570 2.10 6.58 -12.86
N PRO A 571 2.91 7.66 -12.91
CA PRO A 571 2.75 8.73 -13.88
C PRO A 571 2.64 8.21 -15.32
N GLU A 572 1.79 8.85 -16.13
CA GLU A 572 1.55 8.50 -17.53
C GLU A 572 1.03 7.07 -17.74
N LEU A 573 0.46 6.46 -16.69
CA LEU A 573 0.02 5.06 -16.65
C LEU A 573 1.14 4.08 -17.03
N ALA A 574 2.38 4.45 -16.69
CA ALA A 574 3.57 3.66 -16.98
C ALA A 574 3.43 2.22 -16.48
N PHE A 575 3.67 1.28 -17.39
CA PHE A 575 3.61 -0.16 -17.12
C PHE A 575 2.26 -0.67 -16.61
N PHE A 576 1.15 0.04 -16.85
CA PHE A 576 -0.17 -0.35 -16.36
C PHE A 576 -1.06 -0.89 -17.49
N ASP A 577 -1.16 -2.22 -17.62
CA ASP A 577 -2.07 -2.88 -18.56
C ASP A 577 -3.47 -3.02 -17.92
N THR A 578 -4.51 -2.50 -18.57
CA THR A 578 -5.89 -2.51 -18.06
C THR A 578 -6.67 -3.79 -18.44
N SER A 579 -6.11 -4.69 -19.24
CA SER A 579 -6.82 -5.86 -19.78
C SER A 579 -7.33 -6.82 -18.71
N PHE A 580 -6.67 -6.89 -17.54
CA PHE A 580 -7.15 -7.70 -16.40
C PHE A 580 -8.55 -7.27 -15.93
N LEU A 581 -8.86 -5.96 -15.98
CA LEU A 581 -10.16 -5.42 -15.63
C LEU A 581 -11.22 -5.78 -16.67
N ALA A 582 -10.89 -5.59 -17.95
CA ALA A 582 -11.78 -5.98 -19.05
C ALA A 582 -12.11 -7.48 -19.00
N ASN A 583 -11.11 -8.32 -18.72
CA ASN A 583 -11.28 -9.75 -18.54
C ASN A 583 -12.22 -10.06 -17.38
N SER A 584 -12.00 -9.44 -16.23
CA SER A 584 -12.81 -9.65 -15.02
C SER A 584 -14.28 -9.24 -15.22
N VAL A 585 -14.52 -8.14 -15.93
CA VAL A 585 -15.88 -7.71 -16.31
C VAL A 585 -16.51 -8.72 -17.25
N SER A 586 -15.79 -9.16 -18.29
CA SER A 586 -16.30 -10.12 -19.28
C SER A 586 -16.66 -11.48 -18.68
N GLU A 587 -15.97 -11.87 -17.61
CA GLU A 587 -16.18 -13.14 -16.89
C GLU A 587 -17.17 -13.00 -15.72
N GLY A 588 -17.59 -11.78 -15.38
CA GLY A 588 -18.47 -11.52 -14.24
C GLY A 588 -17.79 -11.78 -12.88
N THR A 589 -16.47 -11.68 -12.82
CA THR A 589 -15.66 -11.87 -11.61
C THR A 589 -15.31 -10.55 -10.91
N LEU A 590 -15.59 -9.40 -11.53
CA LEU A 590 -15.48 -8.07 -10.91
C LEU A 590 -16.76 -7.72 -10.14
N LYS A 591 -16.88 -8.19 -8.88
CA LYS A 591 -18.07 -7.95 -8.04
C LYS A 591 -17.80 -7.06 -6.82
N GLY A 592 -16.57 -6.97 -6.33
CA GLY A 592 -16.19 -6.05 -5.26
C GLY A 592 -15.67 -4.71 -5.78
N LYS A 593 -14.86 -4.05 -4.95
CA LYS A 593 -14.38 -2.68 -5.18
C LYS A 593 -12.96 -2.69 -5.74
N VAL A 594 -12.77 -2.06 -6.89
CA VAL A 594 -11.43 -1.81 -7.43
C VAL A 594 -11.13 -0.32 -7.27
N ILE A 595 -10.08 0.04 -6.55
CA ILE A 595 -9.70 1.42 -6.25
C ILE A 595 -8.35 1.71 -6.91
N LEU A 596 -8.32 2.66 -7.84
CA LEU A 596 -7.09 3.09 -8.52
C LEU A 596 -6.77 4.53 -8.14
N GLN A 597 -5.67 4.72 -7.43
CA GLN A 597 -5.15 6.04 -7.09
C GLN A 597 -4.20 6.47 -8.20
N THR A 598 -4.61 7.45 -9.00
CA THR A 598 -3.76 7.96 -10.08
C THR A 598 -2.80 9.01 -9.56
N PHE A 599 -1.65 9.10 -10.21
CA PHE A 599 -0.61 10.06 -9.81
C PHE A 599 -1.08 11.50 -9.98
N ASN A 600 -1.80 11.80 -11.05
CA ASN A 600 -2.22 13.15 -11.39
C ASN A 600 -3.59 13.18 -12.11
N GLN A 601 -4.16 14.37 -12.38
CA GLN A 601 -5.51 14.47 -12.98
C GLN A 601 -5.54 14.08 -14.46
N LYS A 602 -4.46 14.36 -15.21
CA LYS A 602 -4.33 13.89 -16.60
C LYS A 602 -4.37 12.36 -16.66
N ASP A 603 -3.64 11.69 -15.78
CA ASP A 603 -3.64 10.23 -15.68
C ASP A 603 -5.03 9.69 -15.30
N ALA A 604 -5.76 10.39 -14.43
CA ALA A 604 -7.14 10.05 -14.09
C ALA A 604 -8.08 10.12 -15.31
N ASP A 605 -7.96 11.19 -16.10
CA ASP A 605 -8.80 11.40 -17.28
C ASP A 605 -8.46 10.42 -18.41
N ASP A 606 -7.17 10.18 -18.65
CA ASP A 606 -6.68 9.23 -19.65
C ASP A 606 -7.10 7.80 -19.29
N LEU A 607 -6.93 7.39 -18.02
CA LEU A 607 -7.35 6.08 -17.53
C LEU A 607 -8.86 5.91 -17.61
N LYS A 608 -9.63 6.92 -17.21
CA LYS A 608 -11.09 6.88 -17.33
C LYS A 608 -11.54 6.65 -18.77
N ALA A 609 -10.99 7.42 -19.71
CA ALA A 609 -11.32 7.29 -21.13
C ALA A 609 -10.98 5.89 -21.67
N GLU A 610 -9.83 5.33 -21.27
CA GLU A 610 -9.43 3.97 -21.61
C GLU A 610 -10.43 2.94 -21.08
N LEU A 611 -10.78 3.00 -19.79
CA LEU A 611 -11.71 2.05 -19.15
C LEU A 611 -13.12 2.13 -19.77
N GLU A 612 -13.63 3.34 -20.03
CA GLU A 612 -14.92 3.53 -20.71
C GLU A 612 -14.92 2.94 -22.13
N SER A 613 -13.81 3.09 -22.87
CA SER A 613 -13.67 2.51 -24.22
C SER A 613 -13.72 0.97 -24.21
N GLN A 614 -13.27 0.35 -23.12
CA GLN A 614 -13.30 -1.09 -22.89
C GLN A 614 -14.62 -1.57 -22.25
N LYS A 615 -15.58 -0.67 -22.03
CA LYS A 615 -16.87 -0.93 -21.37
C LYS A 615 -16.74 -1.42 -19.93
N ILE A 616 -15.68 -0.99 -19.24
CA ILE A 616 -15.49 -1.26 -17.82
C ILE A 616 -16.28 -0.20 -17.04
N PRO A 617 -17.15 -0.60 -16.08
CA PRO A 617 -17.83 0.36 -15.21
C PRO A 617 -16.81 1.16 -14.40
N VAL A 618 -16.84 2.48 -14.52
CA VAL A 618 -15.86 3.35 -13.88
C VAL A 618 -16.51 4.61 -13.29
N SER A 619 -16.09 4.96 -12.07
CA SER A 619 -16.46 6.19 -11.39
C SER A 619 -15.20 6.98 -11.00
N VAL A 620 -15.36 8.29 -10.79
CA VAL A 620 -14.26 9.15 -10.34
C VAL A 620 -14.69 9.86 -9.06
N VAL A 621 -13.93 9.66 -7.99
CA VAL A 621 -14.25 10.16 -6.65
C VAL A 621 -13.03 10.86 -6.03
N THR A 622 -13.22 11.55 -4.91
CA THR A 622 -12.13 12.23 -4.19
C THR A 622 -11.57 11.43 -3.01
N GLU A 623 -12.26 10.36 -2.61
CA GLU A 623 -12.01 9.62 -1.36
C GLU A 623 -12.27 8.13 -1.60
N ASN A 624 -11.41 7.25 -1.08
CA ASN A 624 -11.49 5.80 -1.25
C ASN A 624 -12.82 5.22 -0.73
N GLU A 625 -13.37 5.82 0.34
CA GLU A 625 -14.59 5.37 1.02
C GLU A 625 -15.84 5.43 0.13
N LYS A 626 -15.78 6.19 -0.97
CA LYS A 626 -16.86 6.32 -1.95
C LYS A 626 -16.85 5.22 -3.01
N ALA A 627 -15.91 4.27 -2.95
CA ALA A 627 -15.85 3.17 -3.90
C ALA A 627 -17.03 2.20 -3.73
N GLU A 628 -17.64 1.82 -4.86
CA GLU A 628 -18.79 0.92 -4.92
C GLU A 628 -18.40 -0.46 -5.46
N ASN A 629 -19.25 -1.45 -5.17
CA ASN A 629 -19.07 -2.82 -5.65
C ASN A 629 -19.34 -2.91 -7.17
N ALA A 630 -18.63 -3.83 -7.83
CA ALA A 630 -18.75 -4.13 -9.26
C ALA A 630 -18.35 -2.97 -10.20
N GLU A 631 -17.53 -2.04 -9.72
CA GLU A 631 -16.96 -0.96 -10.53
C GLU A 631 -15.48 -0.68 -10.19
N VAL A 632 -14.83 0.02 -11.12
CA VAL A 632 -13.51 0.61 -10.92
C VAL A 632 -13.69 2.06 -10.47
N THR A 633 -13.23 2.37 -9.27
CA THR A 633 -13.25 3.72 -8.71
C THR A 633 -11.86 4.34 -8.88
N ILE A 634 -11.77 5.37 -9.72
CA ILE A 634 -10.58 6.21 -9.82
C ILE A 634 -10.66 7.26 -8.72
N VAL A 635 -9.70 7.23 -7.81
CA VAL A 635 -9.59 8.22 -6.75
C VAL A 635 -8.70 9.33 -7.27
N LYS A 636 -9.30 10.51 -7.43
CA LYS A 636 -8.59 11.70 -7.85
C LYS A 636 -7.42 11.93 -6.90
N PRO A 637 -6.23 12.23 -7.43
CA PRO A 637 -5.17 12.73 -6.59
C PRO A 637 -5.66 14.00 -5.91
N SER A 638 -5.14 14.28 -4.73
CA SER A 638 -5.42 15.53 -4.02
C SER A 638 -5.09 16.77 -4.85
N ASN A 639 -4.34 16.62 -5.96
CA ASN A 639 -3.81 17.68 -6.79
C ASN A 639 -4.00 17.41 -8.30
N SER A 640 -4.26 18.47 -9.07
CA SER A 640 -4.56 18.43 -10.52
C SER A 640 -3.35 18.34 -11.45
N ALA A 641 -2.16 18.06 -10.92
CA ALA A 641 -0.92 18.32 -11.62
C ALA A 641 -0.72 17.41 -12.86
N GLY A 642 0.32 17.63 -13.65
CA GLY A 642 0.66 16.91 -14.87
C GLY A 642 2.03 16.26 -14.80
N SER A 643 2.53 15.67 -15.89
CA SER A 643 3.77 14.88 -15.89
C SER A 643 5.06 15.66 -15.60
N GLY A 644 5.05 17.00 -15.69
CA GLY A 644 6.17 17.86 -15.32
C GLY A 644 6.28 18.19 -13.82
N THR A 645 5.51 17.51 -12.98
CA THR A 645 5.42 17.78 -11.54
C THR A 645 6.66 17.25 -10.81
N SER A 646 7.33 18.09 -10.01
CA SER A 646 8.46 17.70 -9.16
C SER A 646 8.05 17.52 -7.69
N GLN A 647 6.81 17.85 -7.33
CA GLN A 647 6.33 17.91 -5.96
C GLN A 647 4.86 17.50 -5.84
N ILE A 648 4.45 16.91 -4.70
CA ILE A 648 3.02 16.73 -4.38
C ILE A 648 2.66 17.58 -3.17
N ILE A 649 1.49 18.20 -3.18
CA ILE A 649 0.91 18.75 -1.94
C ILE A 649 0.44 17.55 -1.13
N SER A 650 1.11 17.32 0.00
CA SER A 650 0.82 16.20 0.90
C SER A 650 -0.33 16.53 1.85
N ARG A 651 -0.58 17.82 2.14
CA ARG A 651 -1.66 18.26 3.04
C ARG A 651 -1.86 19.78 2.99
N THR A 652 -3.05 20.21 3.38
CA THR A 652 -3.40 21.62 3.67
C THR A 652 -4.09 21.73 5.02
N PHE A 653 -3.89 22.85 5.72
CA PHE A 653 -4.58 23.17 6.98
C PHE A 653 -5.08 24.61 6.94
N ASN A 654 -6.17 24.91 7.65
CA ASN A 654 -6.58 26.29 7.85
C ASN A 654 -7.20 26.52 9.22
N TYR A 655 -7.05 27.74 9.73
CA TYR A 655 -7.62 28.15 11.01
C TYR A 655 -7.65 29.69 11.16
N LEU A 656 -8.47 30.17 12.09
CA LEU A 656 -8.46 31.56 12.55
C LEU A 656 -7.56 31.68 13.78
N ASN A 657 -6.53 32.53 13.70
CA ASN A 657 -5.56 32.71 14.78
C ASN A 657 -6.02 33.80 15.78
N GLU A 658 -6.47 34.95 15.27
CA GLU A 658 -6.91 36.08 16.09
C GLU A 658 -8.13 36.79 15.47
N ILE A 659 -9.03 37.31 16.32
CA ILE A 659 -10.16 38.15 15.90
C ILE A 659 -10.24 39.36 16.84
N ASN A 660 -10.28 40.57 16.27
CA ASN A 660 -10.39 41.84 16.98
C ASN A 660 -11.58 42.64 16.45
N TYR A 661 -12.50 43.01 17.34
CA TYR A 661 -13.71 43.82 17.05
C TYR A 661 -13.52 45.28 17.42
#